data_AF-A0A9P1BZT9-F1
#
_entry.id   AF-A0A9P1BZT9-F1
#
_cell.length_a   1.000
_cell.length_b   1.000
_cell.length_c   1.000
_cell.angle_alpha   90.00
_cell.angle_beta   90.00
_cell.angle_gamma   90.00
#
_symmetry.space_group_name_H-M   'P 1'
#
loop_
_entity.id
_entity.type
_entity.pdbx_description
1 polymer ?
#
loop_
_entity_poly.entity_id
_entity_poly.type
_entity_poly.pdbx_seq_one_letter_code
_entity_poly.pdbx_strand_id
1 'polypeptide(L)'
;MQNAPQVASHLGALVQLLLLRSAAFPPDDFKATLQRLQAAFVRWSGAETPSSPTSPTSPSKEPKVPTKPRESNLPGELAAQSCECLVRALRLLNNSDLVWPSKIVCSACCFLALACALRAFRGARDVLVPGQVVTIFGLQSSAGTYLNGVKGQVQRFHAETGRFMVSLKNGDPPAEWKKFRPHNLQPDCPSPSASLAFQGAKECGRACLEAVAEIFDDLLLTMHEEDSDEVHIRVLHAQLASTMWEALVCCADREMLEASALLDLCSDDVTLCAVVARHVFSVHLTVHASSEGSDQSQTVNRLLAVQESFTKAYCRLYQPGALWGPNSETDGSIKELQASLQEHILRLAGAAVQMGVLPQLIDCCDFHLCWANAGIGPGICPVPLVLPVLLSRLVCTLATNGDSMVRRHILMLVPAFLAIADTFAELVIARLQAQAANSADLLTASQAVLDATIAAVGLGLQEESRESVEALALQFLQDSRITADAALLSRLALALLGASREAEPIRQGFAELTDTQKASFWQQARARCHLLNCSFEDVQGVLQDYCGAPQPLPPFENSAEVIPEGECSLGDPGEIFEVNGTNGEFPEPVSAMATVEEAMNLHHTQPVEDPAPPSLSALNLPTIPGQKAVKRKAVKRLGRNDISSLRGVDPAEAPEELRCAIDGKLLGAPVLSPYGHVFEEDTLKQWLTTCGSVCPITGKPLREEDCRADVTTQQKVLDWVKAARASYKIKKEEMQERRRLRQAEMAEQEDPV
;
A
#
# COMPACT_ATOMS: atom_id res chain seq x y z
N MET A 1 -4.06 14.69 -22.94
CA MET A 1 -5.12 15.64 -23.38
C MET A 1 -5.96 15.14 -24.56
N GLN A 2 -5.37 14.63 -25.65
CA GLN A 2 -6.13 14.24 -26.85
C GLN A 2 -7.17 13.12 -26.62
N ASN A 3 -6.93 12.24 -25.63
CA ASN A 3 -7.82 11.10 -25.36
C ASN A 3 -8.89 11.37 -24.28
N ALA A 4 -8.88 12.51 -23.58
CA ALA A 4 -9.83 12.75 -22.48
C ALA A 4 -11.31 12.76 -22.92
N PRO A 5 -11.68 13.39 -24.05
CA PRO A 5 -13.05 13.30 -24.58
C PRO A 5 -13.42 11.87 -25.01
N GLN A 6 -12.43 11.12 -25.52
CA GLN A 6 -12.59 9.73 -25.94
C GLN A 6 -12.80 8.81 -24.73
N VAL A 7 -12.04 8.97 -23.65
CA VAL A 7 -12.22 8.24 -22.38
C VAL A 7 -13.58 8.57 -21.76
N ALA A 8 -13.98 9.84 -21.72
CA ALA A 8 -15.30 10.25 -21.25
C ALA A 8 -16.45 9.64 -22.08
N SER A 9 -16.26 9.51 -23.40
CA SER A 9 -17.18 8.81 -24.30
C SER A 9 -17.25 7.30 -24.03
N HIS A 10 -16.11 6.64 -23.84
CA HIS A 10 -16.06 5.22 -23.49
C HIS A 10 -16.70 4.95 -22.12
N LEU A 11 -16.49 5.81 -21.14
CA LEU A 11 -17.15 5.74 -19.84
C LEU A 11 -18.65 5.97 -19.95
N GLY A 12 -19.09 6.95 -20.74
CA GLY A 12 -20.51 7.15 -21.05
C GLY A 12 -21.15 5.92 -21.70
N ALA A 13 -20.43 5.24 -22.60
CA ALA A 13 -20.88 3.99 -23.22
C ALA A 13 -20.93 2.82 -22.22
N LEU A 14 -19.95 2.72 -21.31
CA LEU A 14 -19.93 1.71 -20.24
C LEU A 14 -21.11 1.92 -19.27
N VAL A 15 -21.38 3.16 -18.88
CA VAL A 15 -22.54 3.51 -18.03
C VAL A 15 -23.85 3.26 -18.76
N GLN A 16 -23.91 3.51 -20.07
CA GLN A 16 -25.07 3.16 -20.88
C GLN A 16 -25.27 1.63 -20.95
N LEU A 17 -24.20 0.85 -21.06
CA LEU A 17 -24.27 -0.62 -20.99
C LEU A 17 -24.75 -1.09 -19.62
N LEU A 18 -24.25 -0.50 -18.54
CA LEU A 18 -24.74 -0.75 -17.18
C LEU A 18 -26.22 -0.39 -17.04
N LEU A 19 -26.67 0.74 -17.62
CA LEU A 19 -28.08 1.16 -17.64
C LEU A 19 -28.98 0.23 -18.47
N LEU A 20 -28.47 -0.29 -19.58
CA LEU A 20 -29.19 -1.25 -20.42
C LEU A 20 -29.31 -2.61 -19.73
N ARG A 21 -28.28 -3.07 -19.02
CA ARG A 21 -28.35 -4.29 -18.20
C ARG A 21 -29.15 -4.09 -16.92
N SER A 22 -29.14 -2.88 -16.35
CA SER A 22 -29.97 -2.49 -15.22
C SER A 22 -31.46 -2.33 -15.59
N ALA A 23 -31.85 -2.47 -16.85
CA ALA A 23 -33.27 -2.56 -17.18
C ALA A 23 -33.89 -3.89 -16.71
N ALA A 24 -33.05 -4.89 -16.40
CA ALA A 24 -33.48 -6.19 -15.91
C ALA A 24 -33.65 -6.22 -14.37
N PHE A 25 -32.70 -5.71 -13.56
CA PHE A 25 -32.74 -5.85 -12.08
C PHE A 25 -31.85 -4.86 -11.29
N PRO A 26 -32.32 -3.65 -10.95
CA PRO A 26 -31.97 -3.02 -9.65
C PRO A 26 -33.02 -2.02 -9.10
N PRO A 27 -32.88 -1.55 -7.84
CA PRO A 27 -33.69 -0.47 -7.27
C PRO A 27 -33.55 0.86 -8.04
N ASP A 28 -34.61 1.68 -8.05
CA ASP A 28 -34.68 2.98 -8.75
C ASP A 28 -33.50 3.91 -8.43
N ASP A 29 -32.95 3.81 -7.22
CA ASP A 29 -31.82 4.59 -6.75
C ASP A 29 -30.49 4.27 -7.48
N PHE A 30 -30.28 3.02 -7.89
CA PHE A 30 -29.09 2.63 -8.65
C PHE A 30 -29.14 3.19 -10.07
N LYS A 31 -30.31 3.10 -10.71
CA LYS A 31 -30.55 3.68 -12.03
C LYS A 31 -30.38 5.20 -12.00
N ALA A 32 -30.91 5.88 -10.98
CA ALA A 32 -30.72 7.31 -10.78
C ALA A 32 -29.24 7.69 -10.59
N THR A 33 -28.47 6.87 -9.87
CA THR A 33 -27.03 7.08 -9.67
C THR A 33 -26.25 6.92 -10.98
N LEU A 34 -26.53 5.86 -11.75
CA LEU A 34 -25.91 5.66 -13.07
C LEU A 34 -26.28 6.77 -14.07
N GLN A 35 -27.52 7.27 -14.05
CA GLN A 35 -27.94 8.40 -14.89
C GLN A 35 -27.20 9.69 -14.53
N ARG A 36 -26.96 9.96 -13.23
CA ARG A 36 -26.14 11.10 -12.80
C ARG A 36 -24.70 10.96 -13.25
N LEU A 37 -24.14 9.76 -13.13
CA LEU A 37 -22.78 9.44 -13.59
C LEU A 37 -22.66 9.62 -15.12
N GLN A 38 -23.64 9.15 -15.88
CA GLN A 38 -23.71 9.35 -17.32
C GLN A 38 -23.76 10.85 -17.68
N ALA A 39 -24.60 11.62 -17.01
CA ALA A 39 -24.71 13.06 -17.22
C ALA A 39 -23.38 13.78 -16.91
N ALA A 40 -22.69 13.38 -15.84
CA ALA A 40 -21.37 13.89 -15.50
C ALA A 40 -20.33 13.60 -16.60
N PHE A 41 -20.31 12.37 -17.13
CA PHE A 41 -19.39 12.00 -18.22
C PHE A 41 -19.72 12.66 -19.56
N VAL A 42 -21.00 12.87 -19.87
CA VAL A 42 -21.44 13.62 -21.06
C VAL A 42 -21.04 15.10 -20.96
N ARG A 43 -21.16 15.71 -19.78
CA ARG A 43 -20.66 17.07 -19.53
C ARG A 43 -19.14 17.13 -19.66
N TRP A 44 -18.45 16.14 -19.13
CA TRP A 44 -16.99 16.09 -19.17
C TRP A 44 -16.44 15.87 -20.58
N SER A 45 -17.13 15.11 -21.43
CA SER A 45 -16.74 14.91 -22.83
C SER A 45 -16.95 16.15 -23.72
N GLY A 46 -17.66 17.17 -23.23
CA GLY A 46 -18.00 18.36 -24.00
C GLY A 46 -19.06 18.11 -25.08
N ALA A 47 -19.78 16.99 -25.01
CA ALA A 47 -20.81 16.61 -25.98
C ALA A 47 -22.14 17.36 -25.79
N GLU A 48 -22.31 18.13 -24.70
CA GLU A 48 -23.44 19.06 -24.57
C GLU A 48 -23.27 20.21 -25.58
N THR A 49 -24.00 20.14 -26.69
CA THR A 49 -24.18 21.30 -27.56
C THR A 49 -24.99 22.36 -26.80
N PRO A 50 -24.52 23.61 -26.70
CA PRO A 50 -25.32 24.66 -26.07
C PRO A 50 -26.61 24.81 -26.87
N SER A 51 -27.74 24.52 -26.23
CA SER A 51 -29.05 24.81 -26.81
C SER A 51 -29.14 26.31 -27.06
N SER A 52 -29.40 26.66 -28.32
CA SER A 52 -29.51 28.04 -28.76
C SER A 52 -30.58 28.77 -27.95
N PRO A 53 -30.32 29.99 -27.46
CA PRO A 53 -31.33 30.75 -26.73
C PRO A 53 -32.44 31.12 -27.71
N THR A 54 -33.63 30.58 -27.47
CA THR A 54 -34.86 31.02 -28.15
C THR A 54 -35.14 32.47 -27.77
N SER A 55 -35.28 33.28 -28.81
CA SER A 55 -35.51 34.73 -28.77
C SER A 55 -36.76 35.13 -27.98
N PRO A 56 -36.70 36.11 -27.06
CA PRO A 56 -37.89 36.81 -26.58
C PRO A 56 -38.08 38.13 -27.34
N THR A 57 -39.20 38.25 -28.03
CA THR A 57 -39.73 39.52 -28.55
C THR A 57 -40.48 40.26 -27.44
N SER A 58 -39.99 41.44 -27.05
CA SER A 58 -40.74 42.69 -26.72
C SER A 58 -40.12 43.48 -25.55
N PRO A 59 -40.11 44.84 -25.56
CA PRO A 59 -39.28 45.64 -24.66
C PRO A 59 -40.09 46.37 -23.56
N SER A 60 -39.59 46.36 -22.32
CA SER A 60 -39.74 47.51 -21.40
C SER A 60 -38.77 47.47 -20.20
N LYS A 61 -37.91 48.50 -20.13
CA LYS A 61 -37.36 49.23 -18.97
C LYS A 61 -36.88 48.45 -17.72
N GLU A 62 -35.56 48.37 -17.53
CA GLU A 62 -34.72 49.04 -16.50
C GLU A 62 -33.37 48.31 -16.35
N PRO A 63 -32.23 49.02 -16.20
CA PRO A 63 -30.91 48.38 -16.15
C PRO A 63 -30.60 47.89 -14.72
N LYS A 64 -30.74 46.58 -14.50
CA LYS A 64 -30.15 45.91 -13.33
C LYS A 64 -28.71 45.52 -13.67
N VAL A 65 -27.76 46.00 -12.86
CA VAL A 65 -26.34 45.63 -12.94
C VAL A 65 -26.22 44.10 -12.86
N PRO A 66 -25.60 43.43 -13.84
CA PRO A 66 -25.46 41.98 -13.80
C PRO A 66 -24.39 41.62 -12.77
N THR A 67 -24.82 41.02 -11.65
CA THR A 67 -23.91 40.30 -10.75
C THR A 67 -23.30 39.13 -11.53
N LYS A 68 -22.00 39.24 -11.77
CA LYS A 68 -21.17 38.24 -12.45
C LYS A 68 -21.36 36.87 -11.77
N PRO A 69 -21.78 35.81 -12.49
CA PRO A 69 -21.86 34.48 -11.90
C PRO A 69 -20.46 34.06 -11.45
N ARG A 70 -20.38 33.53 -10.24
CA ARG A 70 -19.16 33.01 -9.63
C ARG A 70 -18.80 31.73 -10.39
N GLU A 71 -17.89 31.83 -11.35
CA GLU A 71 -17.35 30.67 -12.09
C GLU A 71 -16.62 29.77 -11.09
N SER A 72 -17.24 28.64 -10.74
CA SER A 72 -16.69 27.64 -9.81
C SER A 72 -15.66 26.74 -10.51
N ASN A 73 -14.80 26.11 -9.71
CA ASN A 73 -13.75 25.17 -10.11
C ASN A 73 -14.32 23.86 -10.69
N LEU A 74 -14.97 23.93 -11.85
CA LEU A 74 -15.76 22.86 -12.46
C LEU A 74 -15.05 21.50 -12.58
N PRO A 75 -13.77 21.40 -13.03
CA PRO A 75 -13.17 20.09 -13.32
C PRO A 75 -12.90 19.24 -12.08
N GLY A 76 -12.40 19.85 -11.00
CA GLY A 76 -12.12 19.13 -9.74
C GLY A 76 -13.41 18.70 -9.04
N GLU A 77 -14.43 19.55 -9.07
CA GLU A 77 -15.73 19.28 -8.46
C GLU A 77 -16.51 18.17 -9.20
N LEU A 78 -16.54 18.21 -10.54
CA LEU A 78 -17.15 17.15 -11.37
C LEU A 78 -16.48 15.80 -11.15
N ALA A 79 -15.16 15.81 -11.02
CA ALA A 79 -14.41 14.59 -10.85
C ALA A 79 -14.64 14.01 -9.44
N ALA A 80 -14.58 14.82 -8.38
CA ALA A 80 -14.95 14.39 -7.02
C ALA A 80 -16.38 13.82 -6.95
N GLN A 81 -17.34 14.48 -7.60
CA GLN A 81 -18.72 13.98 -7.75
C GLN A 81 -18.80 12.66 -8.52
N SER A 82 -17.94 12.45 -9.53
CA SER A 82 -17.91 11.19 -10.29
C SER A 82 -17.37 10.04 -9.44
N CYS A 83 -16.33 10.30 -8.64
CA CYS A 83 -15.78 9.38 -7.65
C CYS A 83 -16.83 9.00 -6.60
N GLU A 84 -17.50 9.98 -6.01
CA GLU A 84 -18.58 9.75 -5.05
C GLU A 84 -19.75 8.94 -5.66
N CYS A 85 -20.15 9.26 -6.89
CA CYS A 85 -21.17 8.50 -7.62
C CYS A 85 -20.76 7.04 -7.85
N LEU A 86 -19.48 6.78 -8.17
CA LEU A 86 -18.96 5.43 -8.38
C LEU A 86 -18.92 4.63 -7.08
N VAL A 87 -18.46 5.24 -5.98
CA VAL A 87 -18.47 4.61 -4.65
C VAL A 87 -19.90 4.30 -4.22
N ARG A 88 -20.83 5.25 -4.43
CA ARG A 88 -22.25 5.04 -4.14
C ARG A 88 -22.84 3.92 -4.99
N ALA A 89 -22.49 3.85 -6.27
CA ALA A 89 -22.91 2.77 -7.16
C ALA A 89 -22.40 1.41 -6.68
N LEU A 90 -21.12 1.33 -6.27
CA LEU A 90 -20.53 0.12 -5.68
C LEU A 90 -21.24 -0.30 -4.39
N ARG A 91 -21.54 0.64 -3.49
CA ARG A 91 -22.29 0.34 -2.24
C ARG A 91 -23.71 -0.15 -2.51
N LEU A 92 -24.39 0.48 -3.47
CA LEU A 92 -25.73 0.05 -3.90
C LEU A 92 -25.70 -1.34 -4.55
N LEU A 93 -24.67 -1.63 -5.36
CA LEU A 93 -24.46 -2.97 -5.91
C LEU A 93 -24.20 -4.00 -4.82
N ASN A 94 -23.35 -3.66 -3.84
CA ASN A 94 -23.04 -4.55 -2.72
C ASN A 94 -24.29 -4.91 -1.91
N ASN A 95 -25.16 -3.93 -1.65
CA ASN A 95 -26.41 -4.10 -0.91
C ASN A 95 -27.59 -4.61 -1.76
N SER A 96 -27.40 -4.85 -3.05
CA SER A 96 -28.48 -5.31 -3.93
C SER A 96 -28.68 -6.82 -3.87
N ASP A 97 -29.92 -7.26 -4.11
CA ASP A 97 -30.29 -8.68 -4.26
C ASP A 97 -29.84 -9.28 -5.60
N LEU A 98 -28.86 -8.68 -6.28
CA LEU A 98 -28.32 -9.20 -7.54
C LEU A 98 -27.67 -10.56 -7.30
N VAL A 99 -28.15 -11.58 -8.03
CA VAL A 99 -27.59 -12.93 -7.99
C VAL A 99 -26.24 -12.97 -8.72
N TRP A 100 -25.30 -13.77 -8.23
CA TRP A 100 -24.07 -14.11 -8.92
C TRP A 100 -24.36 -14.82 -10.26
N PRO A 101 -23.59 -14.57 -11.34
CA PRO A 101 -22.36 -13.79 -11.45
C PRO A 101 -22.57 -12.29 -11.77
N SER A 102 -23.83 -11.83 -11.88
CA SER A 102 -24.13 -10.46 -12.37
C SER A 102 -23.58 -9.35 -11.46
N LYS A 103 -23.53 -9.61 -10.14
CA LYS A 103 -22.97 -8.69 -9.13
C LYS A 103 -21.48 -8.39 -9.39
N ILE A 104 -20.72 -9.36 -9.89
CA ILE A 104 -19.28 -9.19 -10.18
C ILE A 104 -19.06 -8.38 -11.43
N VAL A 105 -19.78 -8.71 -12.51
CA VAL A 105 -19.63 -7.97 -13.76
C VAL A 105 -19.90 -6.48 -13.50
N CYS A 106 -20.95 -6.18 -12.72
CA CYS A 106 -21.25 -4.81 -12.32
C CYS A 106 -20.15 -4.20 -11.43
N SER A 107 -19.62 -4.95 -10.46
CA SER A 107 -18.54 -4.49 -9.60
C SER A 107 -17.27 -4.22 -10.41
N ALA A 108 -16.82 -5.17 -11.23
CA ALA A 108 -15.67 -5.06 -12.14
C ALA A 108 -15.81 -3.85 -13.09
N CYS A 109 -16.99 -3.63 -13.67
CA CYS A 109 -17.25 -2.42 -14.47
C CYS A 109 -17.12 -1.14 -13.65
N CYS A 110 -17.58 -1.12 -12.39
CA CYS A 110 -17.42 0.03 -11.50
C CYS A 110 -15.95 0.25 -11.10
N PHE A 111 -15.17 -0.82 -10.86
CA PHE A 111 -13.72 -0.75 -10.65
C PHE A 111 -12.99 -0.18 -11.86
N LEU A 112 -13.31 -0.66 -13.06
CA LEU A 112 -12.78 -0.12 -14.32
C LEU A 112 -13.15 1.36 -14.50
N ALA A 113 -14.40 1.72 -14.23
CA ALA A 113 -14.85 3.11 -14.32
C ALA A 113 -14.14 4.01 -13.32
N LEU A 114 -13.90 3.52 -12.09
CA LEU A 114 -13.12 4.21 -11.08
C LEU A 114 -11.66 4.38 -11.50
N ALA A 115 -11.05 3.35 -12.06
CA ALA A 115 -9.69 3.41 -12.58
C ALA A 115 -9.55 4.44 -13.70
N CYS A 116 -10.48 4.44 -14.65
CA CYS A 116 -10.51 5.42 -15.72
C CYS A 116 -10.73 6.85 -15.18
N ALA A 117 -11.58 7.01 -14.17
CA ALA A 117 -11.78 8.29 -13.49
C ALA A 117 -10.47 8.74 -12.83
N LEU A 118 -9.85 7.92 -11.98
CA LEU A 118 -8.57 8.18 -11.30
C LEU A 118 -7.43 8.50 -12.29
N ARG A 119 -7.33 7.76 -13.39
CA ARG A 119 -6.38 8.07 -14.47
C ARG A 119 -6.64 9.44 -15.08
N ALA A 120 -7.91 9.79 -15.27
CA ALA A 120 -8.28 11.11 -15.77
C ALA A 120 -7.97 12.24 -14.78
N PHE A 121 -8.16 12.03 -13.47
CA PHE A 121 -7.73 12.96 -12.43
C PHE A 121 -6.22 13.19 -12.46
N ARG A 122 -5.43 12.12 -12.63
CA ARG A 122 -3.96 12.25 -12.69
C ARG A 122 -3.51 12.99 -13.94
N GLY A 123 -4.14 12.72 -15.09
CA GLY A 123 -3.96 13.54 -16.29
C GLY A 123 -4.41 15.00 -16.12
N ALA A 124 -5.24 15.28 -15.10
CA ALA A 124 -5.62 16.62 -14.69
C ALA A 124 -4.64 17.27 -13.69
N ARG A 125 -3.65 16.54 -13.13
CA ARG A 125 -2.61 17.10 -12.24
C ARG A 125 -1.77 18.17 -12.94
N ASP A 126 -1.53 17.99 -14.23
CA ASP A 126 -0.82 18.96 -15.08
C ASP A 126 -1.77 19.97 -15.75
N VAL A 127 -3.08 19.90 -15.46
CA VAL A 127 -4.05 20.83 -16.01
C VAL A 127 -3.99 22.13 -15.22
N LEU A 128 -3.53 23.17 -15.92
CA LEU A 128 -3.45 24.50 -15.38
C LEU A 128 -4.86 25.02 -15.03
N VAL A 129 -5.04 25.46 -13.79
CA VAL A 129 -6.32 25.98 -13.31
C VAL A 129 -6.40 27.51 -13.47
N PRO A 130 -7.60 28.08 -13.72
CA PRO A 130 -7.81 29.52 -13.61
C PRO A 130 -7.26 30.09 -12.29
N GLY A 131 -6.55 31.20 -12.38
CA GLY A 131 -5.85 31.84 -11.27
C GLY A 131 -4.41 31.35 -11.06
N GLN A 132 -3.98 30.24 -11.67
CA GLN A 132 -2.63 29.71 -11.51
C GLN A 132 -1.60 30.57 -12.24
N VAL A 133 -0.51 30.91 -11.55
CA VAL A 133 0.63 31.60 -12.14
C VAL A 133 1.51 30.60 -12.88
N VAL A 134 1.81 30.93 -14.12
CA VAL A 134 2.59 30.11 -15.05
C VAL A 134 3.67 30.94 -15.72
N THR A 135 4.81 30.32 -15.97
CA THR A 135 5.92 30.88 -16.74
C THR A 135 5.82 30.35 -18.17
N ILE A 136 5.86 31.26 -19.14
CA ILE A 136 5.76 30.90 -20.55
C ILE A 136 7.13 30.44 -21.07
N PHE A 137 7.19 29.37 -21.86
CA PHE A 137 8.44 28.87 -22.45
C PHE A 137 8.24 28.20 -23.81
N GLY A 138 9.35 27.95 -24.52
CA GLY A 138 9.36 27.16 -25.76
C GLY A 138 8.67 27.78 -26.97
N LEU A 139 8.38 29.09 -26.96
CA LEU A 139 7.86 29.79 -28.13
C LEU A 139 9.00 30.06 -29.12
N GLN A 140 8.83 29.62 -30.37
CA GLN A 140 9.85 29.75 -31.43
C GLN A 140 9.61 30.90 -32.41
N SER A 141 8.42 31.51 -32.41
CA SER A 141 8.15 32.65 -33.29
C SER A 141 8.92 33.88 -32.82
N SER A 142 9.39 34.72 -33.75
CA SER A 142 10.10 35.97 -33.43
C SER A 142 9.28 36.89 -32.52
N ALA A 143 7.95 36.82 -32.60
CA ALA A 143 7.03 37.54 -31.73
C ALA A 143 6.59 36.75 -30.47
N GLY A 144 7.04 35.52 -30.29
CA GLY A 144 6.75 34.70 -29.11
C GLY A 144 7.96 34.54 -28.22
N THR A 145 9.17 34.58 -28.78
CA THR A 145 10.43 34.42 -28.04
C THR A 145 10.59 35.45 -26.91
N TYR A 146 10.11 36.68 -27.10
CA TYR A 146 10.14 37.72 -26.05
C TYR A 146 9.19 37.43 -24.87
N LEU A 147 8.28 36.46 -25.00
CA LEU A 147 7.40 36.01 -23.91
C LEU A 147 7.97 34.81 -23.16
N ASN A 148 9.03 34.17 -23.65
CA ASN A 148 9.67 33.09 -22.91
C ASN A 148 10.31 33.66 -21.63
N GLY A 149 10.06 33.02 -20.49
CA GLY A 149 10.43 33.49 -19.16
C GLY A 149 9.43 34.48 -18.53
N VAL A 150 8.42 34.94 -19.26
CA VAL A 150 7.41 35.85 -18.72
C VAL A 150 6.37 35.08 -17.92
N LYS A 151 6.10 35.54 -16.69
CA LYS A 151 5.04 35.02 -15.83
C LYS A 151 3.69 35.58 -16.25
N GLY A 152 2.66 34.76 -16.20
CA GLY A 152 1.28 35.15 -16.44
C GLY A 152 0.33 34.33 -15.59
N GLN A 153 -0.92 34.75 -15.50
CA GLN A 153 -1.98 34.06 -14.78
C GLN A 153 -2.93 33.40 -15.76
N VAL A 154 -3.15 32.09 -15.62
CA VAL A 154 -4.16 31.37 -16.41
C VAL A 154 -5.53 31.91 -16.05
N GLN A 155 -6.31 32.30 -17.05
CA GLN A 155 -7.67 32.82 -16.85
C GLN A 155 -8.70 31.77 -17.19
N ARG A 156 -8.56 31.10 -18.34
CA ARG A 156 -9.45 30.01 -18.77
C ARG A 156 -8.84 29.16 -19.87
N PHE A 157 -9.35 27.94 -20.05
CA PHE A 157 -9.05 27.11 -21.20
C PHE A 157 -10.00 27.42 -22.37
N HIS A 158 -9.46 27.62 -23.57
CA HIS A 158 -10.23 27.91 -24.78
C HIS A 158 -10.44 26.65 -25.61
N ALA A 159 -11.52 25.92 -25.32
CA ALA A 159 -11.83 24.60 -25.86
C ALA A 159 -11.66 24.47 -27.39
N GLU A 160 -12.20 25.42 -28.17
CA GLU A 160 -12.14 25.39 -29.64
C GLU A 160 -10.71 25.38 -30.20
N THR A 161 -9.76 25.97 -29.48
CA THR A 161 -8.38 26.11 -29.95
C THR A 161 -7.41 25.17 -29.24
N GLY A 162 -7.86 24.50 -28.18
CA GLY A 162 -7.01 23.70 -27.31
C GLY A 162 -5.89 24.48 -26.60
N ARG A 163 -6.09 25.79 -26.36
CA ARG A 163 -5.07 26.70 -25.78
C ARG A 163 -5.56 27.34 -24.49
N PHE A 164 -4.63 27.68 -23.60
CA PHE A 164 -4.91 28.45 -22.39
C PHE A 164 -4.87 29.95 -22.68
N MET A 165 -5.87 30.68 -22.17
CA MET A 165 -5.87 32.13 -22.13
C MET A 165 -5.12 32.57 -20.88
N VAL A 166 -4.02 33.29 -21.06
CA VAL A 166 -3.16 33.75 -19.96
C VAL A 166 -3.10 35.28 -19.99
N SER A 167 -3.35 35.88 -18.82
CA SER A 167 -3.20 37.31 -18.57
C SER A 167 -1.76 37.57 -18.13
N LEU A 168 -1.06 38.48 -18.81
CA LEU A 168 0.37 38.74 -18.54
C LEU A 168 0.55 39.80 -17.45
N LYS A 169 -0.42 40.68 -17.25
CA LYS A 169 -0.45 41.65 -16.16
C LYS A 169 -1.75 41.53 -15.37
N ASN A 170 -1.67 41.71 -14.06
CA ASN A 170 -2.84 41.72 -13.20
C ASN A 170 -3.84 42.79 -13.65
N GLY A 171 -5.06 42.35 -13.98
CA GLY A 171 -6.16 43.24 -14.40
C GLY A 171 -6.29 43.46 -15.91
N ASP A 172 -5.49 42.76 -16.75
CA ASP A 172 -5.67 42.84 -18.20
C ASP A 172 -7.12 42.49 -18.59
N PRO A 173 -7.79 43.30 -19.42
CA PRO A 173 -9.12 42.97 -19.91
C PRO A 173 -9.09 41.71 -20.78
N PRO A 174 -10.20 40.95 -20.90
CA PRO A 174 -10.24 39.69 -21.65
C PRO A 174 -9.77 39.76 -23.12
N ALA A 175 -9.82 40.95 -23.73
CA ALA A 175 -9.34 41.20 -25.08
C ALA A 175 -7.80 41.17 -25.21
N GLU A 176 -7.07 41.38 -24.11
CA GLU A 176 -5.60 41.45 -24.09
C GLU A 176 -4.96 40.12 -23.66
N TRP A 177 -5.75 39.14 -23.23
CA TRP A 177 -5.27 37.82 -22.86
C TRP A 177 -4.70 37.08 -24.06
N LYS A 178 -3.55 36.41 -23.87
CA LYS A 178 -2.85 35.69 -24.93
C LYS A 178 -3.13 34.19 -24.87
N LYS A 179 -3.16 33.54 -26.04
CA LYS A 179 -3.44 32.10 -26.21
C LYS A 179 -2.14 31.30 -26.31
N PHE A 180 -1.86 30.44 -25.34
CA PHE A 180 -0.68 29.58 -25.33
C PHE A 180 -1.05 28.10 -25.40
N ARG A 181 -0.19 27.28 -26.02
CA ARG A 181 -0.37 25.83 -25.99
C ARG A 181 0.03 25.31 -24.59
N PRO A 182 -0.54 24.17 -24.13
CA PRO A 182 -0.23 23.61 -22.82
C PRO A 182 1.28 23.43 -22.56
N HIS A 183 2.02 22.89 -23.53
CA HIS A 183 3.48 22.69 -23.41
C HIS A 183 4.31 23.97 -23.45
N ASN A 184 3.70 25.15 -23.58
CA ASN A 184 4.39 26.44 -23.50
C ASN A 184 4.21 27.12 -22.14
N LEU A 185 3.62 26.44 -21.14
CA LEU A 185 3.29 27.01 -19.85
C LEU A 185 3.78 26.10 -18.72
N GLN A 186 4.63 26.63 -17.83
CA GLN A 186 5.19 25.90 -16.68
C GLN A 186 4.56 26.47 -15.41
N PRO A 187 4.05 25.66 -14.48
CA PRO A 187 3.62 26.16 -13.17
C PRO A 187 4.80 26.80 -12.44
N ASP A 188 4.63 28.04 -11.97
CA ASP A 188 5.73 28.81 -11.39
C ASP A 188 5.94 28.53 -9.88
N CYS A 189 4.95 27.89 -9.24
CA CYS A 189 4.95 27.26 -7.92
C CYS A 189 3.57 26.57 -7.74
N PRO A 190 3.41 25.48 -6.97
CA PRO A 190 2.07 25.01 -6.60
C PRO A 190 1.34 26.12 -5.82
N SER A 191 0.35 26.78 -6.45
CA SER A 191 -0.41 27.82 -5.75
C SER A 191 -1.17 27.17 -4.57
N PRO A 192 -1.38 27.88 -3.45
CA PRO A 192 -2.13 27.35 -2.31
C PRO A 192 -3.53 26.84 -2.70
N SER A 193 -4.15 27.46 -3.71
CA SER A 193 -5.46 27.05 -4.21
C SER A 193 -5.42 25.79 -5.08
N ALA A 194 -4.37 25.60 -5.88
CA ALA A 194 -4.14 24.36 -6.63
C ALA A 194 -3.78 23.22 -5.67
N SER A 195 -3.00 23.52 -4.61
CA SER A 195 -2.71 22.59 -3.53
C SER A 195 -3.98 22.14 -2.79
N LEU A 196 -4.90 23.05 -2.44
CA LEU A 196 -6.18 22.69 -1.81
C LEU A 196 -7.09 21.83 -2.72
N ALA A 197 -7.20 22.17 -4.01
CA ALA A 197 -7.99 21.36 -4.94
C ALA A 197 -7.39 19.97 -5.15
N PHE A 198 -6.06 19.87 -5.19
CA PHE A 198 -5.34 18.60 -5.30
C PHE A 198 -5.42 17.79 -3.99
N GLN A 199 -5.33 18.43 -2.83
CA GLN A 199 -5.53 17.82 -1.52
C GLN A 199 -6.93 17.22 -1.43
N GLY A 200 -7.97 17.99 -1.81
CA GLY A 200 -9.34 17.50 -1.85
C GLY A 200 -9.54 16.34 -2.83
N ALA A 201 -8.85 16.34 -3.97
CA ALA A 201 -8.84 15.21 -4.90
C ALA A 201 -8.10 13.98 -4.34
N LYS A 202 -6.98 14.16 -3.62
CA LYS A 202 -6.25 13.08 -2.92
C LYS A 202 -7.11 12.48 -1.81
N GLU A 203 -7.77 13.32 -1.01
CA GLU A 203 -8.71 12.90 0.04
C GLU A 203 -9.94 12.20 -0.54
N CYS A 204 -10.48 12.67 -1.67
CA CYS A 204 -11.59 12.00 -2.36
C CYS A 204 -11.15 10.64 -2.95
N GLY A 205 -9.96 10.58 -3.57
CA GLY A 205 -9.36 9.35 -4.07
C GLY A 205 -9.12 8.33 -2.96
N ARG A 206 -8.62 8.80 -1.80
CA ARG A 206 -8.49 8.01 -0.57
C ARG A 206 -9.82 7.44 -0.11
N ALA A 207 -10.83 8.29 0.08
CA ALA A 207 -12.15 7.85 0.51
C ALA A 207 -12.77 6.86 -0.48
N CYS A 208 -12.45 7.00 -1.78
CA CYS A 208 -12.85 6.02 -2.79
C CYS A 208 -12.13 4.69 -2.62
N LEU A 209 -10.82 4.69 -2.38
CA LEU A 209 -10.04 3.46 -2.20
C LEU A 209 -10.38 2.75 -0.89
N GLU A 210 -10.59 3.49 0.19
CA GLU A 210 -11.09 2.94 1.46
C GLU A 210 -12.48 2.31 1.26
N ALA A 211 -13.42 3.02 0.64
CA ALA A 211 -14.74 2.47 0.37
C ALA A 211 -14.70 1.28 -0.60
N VAL A 212 -13.80 1.30 -1.57
CA VAL A 212 -13.56 0.18 -2.47
C VAL A 212 -13.01 -1.04 -1.72
N ALA A 213 -12.05 -0.85 -0.82
CA ALA A 213 -11.49 -1.91 0.00
C ALA A 213 -12.56 -2.50 0.94
N GLU A 214 -13.38 -1.64 1.58
CA GLU A 214 -14.53 -2.06 2.39
C GLU A 214 -15.53 -2.89 1.57
N ILE A 215 -15.95 -2.38 0.40
CA ILE A 215 -16.88 -3.08 -0.48
C ILE A 215 -16.29 -4.39 -0.97
N PHE A 216 -14.99 -4.41 -1.25
CA PHE A 216 -14.30 -5.61 -1.67
C PHE A 216 -14.27 -6.65 -0.54
N ASP A 217 -13.89 -6.26 0.68
CA ASP A 217 -13.92 -7.14 1.85
C ASP A 217 -15.33 -7.69 2.11
N ASP A 218 -16.37 -6.84 2.00
CA ASP A 218 -17.77 -7.27 2.12
C ASP A 218 -18.17 -8.25 1.00
N LEU A 219 -17.77 -7.97 -0.26
CA LEU A 219 -18.03 -8.84 -1.39
C LEU A 219 -17.35 -10.19 -1.19
N LEU A 220 -16.11 -10.21 -0.69
CA LEU A 220 -15.40 -11.45 -0.38
C LEU A 220 -16.01 -12.23 0.77
N LEU A 221 -16.41 -11.55 1.83
CA LEU A 221 -17.11 -12.17 2.95
C LEU A 221 -18.43 -12.78 2.46
N THR A 222 -19.20 -12.05 1.64
CA THR A 222 -20.45 -12.53 1.04
C THR A 222 -20.18 -13.75 0.15
N MET A 223 -19.13 -13.69 -0.68
CA MET A 223 -18.70 -14.78 -1.54
C MET A 223 -18.28 -16.02 -0.73
N HIS A 224 -17.62 -15.86 0.41
CA HIS A 224 -17.29 -16.98 1.29
C HIS A 224 -18.49 -17.56 2.04
N GLU A 225 -19.57 -16.79 2.21
CA GLU A 225 -20.77 -17.22 2.94
C GLU A 225 -21.82 -17.90 2.05
N GLU A 226 -21.83 -17.64 0.75
CA GLU A 226 -22.72 -18.29 -0.20
C GLU A 226 -22.12 -19.62 -0.65
N ASP A 227 -22.62 -20.75 -0.11
CA ASP A 227 -22.29 -22.17 -0.42
C ASP A 227 -22.56 -22.58 -1.90
N SER A 228 -22.28 -21.73 -2.87
CA SER A 228 -22.27 -22.12 -4.29
C SER A 228 -20.92 -22.76 -4.65
N ASP A 229 -20.89 -23.57 -5.72
CA ASP A 229 -19.71 -24.31 -6.18
C ASP A 229 -18.40 -23.56 -5.92
N GLU A 230 -17.59 -24.09 -4.99
CA GLU A 230 -16.37 -23.47 -4.46
C GLU A 230 -15.43 -22.99 -5.59
N VAL A 231 -15.47 -23.70 -6.72
CA VAL A 231 -14.75 -23.39 -7.96
C VAL A 231 -15.22 -22.08 -8.61
N HIS A 232 -16.53 -21.84 -8.70
CA HIS A 232 -17.08 -20.66 -9.38
C HIS A 232 -16.79 -19.39 -8.59
N ILE A 233 -16.98 -19.41 -7.27
CA ILE A 233 -16.65 -18.31 -6.35
C ILE A 233 -15.19 -17.94 -6.47
N ARG A 234 -14.31 -18.94 -6.52
CA ARG A 234 -12.89 -18.73 -6.71
C ARG A 234 -12.60 -18.03 -8.05
N VAL A 235 -13.06 -18.54 -9.20
CA VAL A 235 -12.80 -17.90 -10.52
C VAL A 235 -13.22 -16.42 -10.54
N LEU A 236 -14.37 -16.17 -9.93
CA LEU A 236 -14.95 -14.86 -9.76
C LEU A 236 -14.10 -13.93 -8.87
N HIS A 237 -13.53 -14.45 -7.79
CA HIS A 237 -12.60 -13.72 -6.93
C HIS A 237 -11.38 -13.24 -7.72
N ALA A 238 -10.84 -14.12 -8.57
CA ALA A 238 -9.68 -13.79 -9.36
C ALA A 238 -9.93 -12.77 -10.45
N GLN A 239 -11.08 -12.84 -11.12
CA GLN A 239 -11.47 -11.83 -12.09
C GLN A 239 -11.60 -10.45 -11.43
N LEU A 240 -12.20 -10.39 -10.24
CA LEU A 240 -12.38 -9.14 -9.51
C LEU A 240 -11.02 -8.56 -9.08
N ALA A 241 -10.14 -9.37 -8.51
CA ALA A 241 -8.82 -8.95 -8.08
C ALA A 241 -7.90 -8.58 -9.26
N SER A 242 -7.94 -9.32 -10.37
CA SER A 242 -7.22 -8.94 -11.61
C SER A 242 -7.72 -7.62 -12.16
N THR A 243 -9.05 -7.43 -12.22
CA THR A 243 -9.65 -6.17 -12.69
C THR A 243 -9.28 -5.02 -11.78
N MET A 244 -9.26 -5.24 -10.46
CA MET A 244 -8.81 -4.25 -9.47
C MET A 244 -7.35 -3.90 -9.68
N TRP A 245 -6.47 -4.88 -9.87
CA TRP A 245 -5.06 -4.58 -10.10
C TRP A 245 -4.81 -3.86 -11.42
N GLU A 246 -5.46 -4.30 -12.50
CA GLU A 246 -5.41 -3.59 -13.79
C GLU A 246 -5.89 -2.15 -13.66
N ALA A 247 -6.93 -1.94 -12.86
CA ALA A 247 -7.42 -0.63 -12.47
C ALA A 247 -6.33 0.19 -11.74
N LEU A 248 -5.68 -0.39 -10.72
CA LEU A 248 -4.62 0.28 -9.94
C LEU A 248 -3.37 0.58 -10.81
N VAL A 249 -2.94 -0.35 -11.66
CA VAL A 249 -1.85 -0.15 -12.63
C VAL A 249 -2.19 0.93 -13.64
N CYS A 250 -3.43 0.96 -14.15
CA CYS A 250 -3.88 2.05 -15.02
C CYS A 250 -3.83 3.42 -14.33
N CYS A 251 -4.03 3.48 -13.01
CA CYS A 251 -3.89 4.71 -12.23
C CYS A 251 -2.42 5.13 -12.03
N ALA A 252 -1.48 4.18 -12.12
CA ALA A 252 -0.05 4.42 -11.95
C ALA A 252 0.62 5.10 -13.16
N ASP A 253 0.01 4.99 -14.35
CA ASP A 253 0.55 5.44 -15.65
C ASP A 253 1.96 4.90 -15.96
N ARG A 254 2.24 3.69 -15.47
CA ARG A 254 3.52 2.99 -15.66
C ARG A 254 3.26 1.52 -15.95
N GLU A 255 4.19 0.89 -16.67
CA GLU A 255 4.22 -0.57 -16.83
C GLU A 255 4.39 -1.29 -15.49
N MET A 256 4.93 -0.59 -14.48
CA MET A 256 5.11 -1.07 -13.12
C MET A 256 4.70 0.00 -12.08
N LEU A 257 3.93 -0.42 -11.08
CA LEU A 257 3.60 0.43 -9.93
C LEU A 257 4.86 0.60 -9.06
N GLU A 258 5.30 1.83 -8.83
CA GLU A 258 6.37 2.11 -7.86
C GLU A 258 5.86 1.99 -6.42
N ALA A 259 6.76 1.70 -5.48
CA ALA A 259 6.43 1.52 -4.06
C ALA A 259 5.82 2.80 -3.45
N SER A 260 6.42 3.96 -3.75
CA SER A 260 5.90 5.27 -3.35
C SER A 260 4.51 5.54 -3.93
N ALA A 261 4.24 5.10 -5.16
CA ALA A 261 2.93 5.21 -5.78
C ALA A 261 1.90 4.29 -5.09
N LEU A 262 2.30 3.10 -4.64
CA LEU A 262 1.45 2.21 -3.85
C LEU A 262 1.13 2.81 -2.46
N LEU A 263 2.12 3.40 -1.77
CA LEU A 263 1.89 4.11 -0.51
C LEU A 263 0.99 5.33 -0.70
N ASP A 264 1.27 6.15 -1.71
CA ASP A 264 0.46 7.33 -2.04
C ASP A 264 -1.00 6.94 -2.32
N LEU A 265 -1.20 5.85 -3.06
CA LEU A 265 -2.51 5.29 -3.35
C LEU A 265 -3.22 4.85 -2.06
N CYS A 266 -2.48 4.18 -1.18
CA CYS A 266 -2.99 3.78 0.13
C CYS A 266 -2.97 4.92 1.17
N SER A 267 -2.68 6.17 0.78
CA SER A 267 -2.61 7.33 1.69
C SER A 267 -1.70 7.10 2.90
N ASP A 268 -0.56 6.46 2.66
CA ASP A 268 0.44 6.08 3.66
C ASP A 268 -0.09 5.10 4.73
N ASP A 269 -1.25 4.46 4.48
CA ASP A 269 -1.83 3.43 5.32
C ASP A 269 -1.28 2.04 4.94
N VAL A 270 -0.34 1.56 5.75
CA VAL A 270 0.28 0.24 5.59
C VAL A 270 -0.70 -0.92 5.78
N THR A 271 -1.79 -0.73 6.53
CA THR A 271 -2.84 -1.74 6.68
C THR A 271 -3.61 -1.89 5.38
N LEU A 272 -3.93 -0.77 4.72
CA LEU A 272 -4.55 -0.80 3.40
C LEU A 272 -3.62 -1.42 2.35
N CYS A 273 -2.31 -1.11 2.38
CA CYS A 273 -1.34 -1.81 1.51
C CYS A 273 -1.36 -3.33 1.73
N ALA A 274 -1.42 -3.78 2.99
CA ALA A 274 -1.46 -5.20 3.33
C ALA A 274 -2.77 -5.88 2.89
N VAL A 275 -3.92 -5.20 3.02
CA VAL A 275 -5.22 -5.70 2.50
C VAL A 275 -5.11 -5.94 1.00
N VAL A 276 -4.65 -4.94 0.24
CA VAL A 276 -4.51 -5.05 -1.22
C VAL A 276 -3.54 -6.18 -1.58
N ALA A 277 -2.42 -6.30 -0.86
CA ALA A 277 -1.42 -7.34 -1.09
C ALA A 277 -1.99 -8.75 -0.89
N ARG A 278 -2.70 -8.98 0.21
CA ARG A 278 -3.39 -10.26 0.46
C ARG A 278 -4.30 -10.62 -0.71
N HIS A 279 -5.09 -9.66 -1.19
CA HIS A 279 -6.06 -9.91 -2.24
C HIS A 279 -5.38 -10.23 -3.57
N VAL A 280 -4.37 -9.45 -3.98
CA VAL A 280 -3.62 -9.72 -5.21
C VAL A 280 -2.87 -11.06 -5.15
N PHE A 281 -2.33 -11.44 -4.00
CA PHE A 281 -1.67 -12.73 -3.87
C PHE A 281 -2.65 -13.90 -3.88
N SER A 282 -3.85 -13.78 -3.32
CA SER A 282 -4.85 -14.87 -3.25
C SER A 282 -5.48 -15.30 -4.58
N VAL A 283 -5.25 -14.56 -5.66
CA VAL A 283 -5.91 -14.73 -6.97
C VAL A 283 -5.66 -16.09 -7.61
N HIS A 284 -4.52 -16.71 -7.36
CA HIS A 284 -4.11 -17.96 -8.02
C HIS A 284 -4.89 -19.20 -7.56
N LEU A 285 -5.45 -19.20 -6.34
CA LEU A 285 -6.22 -20.32 -5.73
C LEU A 285 -7.45 -20.77 -6.55
N THR A 286 -7.73 -20.02 -7.61
CA THR A 286 -8.94 -20.04 -8.41
C THR A 286 -8.72 -20.59 -9.81
N VAL A 287 -7.50 -20.47 -10.31
CA VAL A 287 -7.11 -20.85 -11.67
C VAL A 287 -6.95 -22.37 -11.77
N HIS A 288 -6.58 -23.04 -10.68
CA HIS A 288 -6.43 -24.50 -10.63
C HIS A 288 -7.72 -25.28 -10.86
N ALA A 289 -8.88 -24.66 -10.62
CA ALA A 289 -10.15 -25.39 -10.54
C ALA A 289 -10.92 -25.48 -11.86
N SER A 290 -10.52 -24.72 -12.88
CA SER A 290 -11.12 -24.75 -14.22
C SER A 290 -10.09 -25.23 -15.24
N SER A 291 -10.09 -26.49 -15.67
CA SER A 291 -9.12 -26.93 -16.69
C SER A 291 -9.75 -27.82 -17.74
N GLU A 292 -9.89 -27.25 -18.95
CA GLU A 292 -9.60 -27.85 -20.27
C GLU A 292 -9.86 -26.76 -21.35
N GLY A 293 -8.86 -25.92 -21.68
CA GLY A 293 -9.01 -24.91 -22.75
C GLY A 293 -7.75 -24.11 -23.09
N SER A 294 -7.52 -23.82 -24.38
CA SER A 294 -6.33 -23.12 -24.89
C SER A 294 -6.23 -21.63 -24.49
N ASP A 295 -7.34 -20.99 -24.11
CA ASP A 295 -7.39 -19.58 -23.69
C ASP A 295 -6.84 -19.35 -22.27
N GLN A 296 -6.65 -20.44 -21.50
CA GLN A 296 -6.19 -20.40 -20.11
C GLN A 296 -4.75 -19.87 -19.99
N SER A 297 -3.86 -20.24 -20.92
CA SER A 297 -2.44 -19.84 -20.86
C SER A 297 -2.25 -18.32 -20.88
N GLN A 298 -3.03 -17.61 -21.71
CA GLN A 298 -2.94 -16.14 -21.76
C GLN A 298 -3.41 -15.50 -20.45
N THR A 299 -4.49 -16.01 -19.87
CA THR A 299 -5.02 -15.53 -18.58
C THR A 299 -4.04 -15.78 -17.43
N VAL A 300 -3.44 -16.97 -17.38
CA VAL A 300 -2.43 -17.30 -16.36
C VAL A 300 -1.20 -16.41 -16.52
N ASN A 301 -0.65 -16.27 -17.73
CA ASN A 301 0.51 -15.41 -17.96
C ASN A 301 0.25 -13.96 -17.55
N ARG A 302 -0.95 -13.45 -17.81
CA ARG A 302 -1.37 -12.11 -17.36
C ARG A 302 -1.39 -12.03 -15.84
N LEU A 303 -1.96 -13.01 -15.17
CA LEU A 303 -2.00 -13.08 -13.70
C LEU A 303 -0.59 -13.14 -13.10
N LEU A 304 0.29 -13.99 -13.64
CA LEU A 304 1.68 -14.12 -13.17
C LEU A 304 2.40 -12.77 -13.27
N ALA A 305 2.29 -12.08 -14.41
CA ALA A 305 2.89 -10.77 -14.61
C ALA A 305 2.35 -9.70 -13.64
N VAL A 306 1.04 -9.76 -13.36
CA VAL A 306 0.36 -8.88 -12.40
C VAL A 306 0.91 -9.10 -10.99
N GLN A 307 0.93 -10.35 -10.52
CA GLN A 307 1.43 -10.71 -9.20
C GLN A 307 2.91 -10.38 -9.06
N GLU A 308 3.73 -10.62 -10.08
CA GLU A 308 5.14 -10.27 -10.07
C GLU A 308 5.36 -8.75 -9.95
N SER A 309 4.65 -7.96 -10.77
CA SER A 309 4.70 -6.50 -10.73
C SER A 309 4.25 -5.96 -9.37
N PHE A 310 3.16 -6.51 -8.82
CA PHE A 310 2.67 -6.17 -7.49
C PHE A 310 3.70 -6.51 -6.40
N THR A 311 4.25 -7.73 -6.42
CA THR A 311 5.21 -8.19 -5.41
C THR A 311 6.43 -7.26 -5.39
N LYS A 312 6.94 -6.86 -6.56
CA LYS A 312 8.05 -5.89 -6.67
C LYS A 312 7.68 -4.55 -6.01
N ALA A 313 6.49 -4.02 -6.27
CA ALA A 313 6.02 -2.78 -5.65
C ALA A 313 5.89 -2.90 -4.13
N TYR A 314 5.28 -3.98 -3.65
CA TYR A 314 5.02 -4.24 -2.24
C TYR A 314 6.30 -4.49 -1.45
N CYS A 315 7.24 -5.25 -1.98
CA CYS A 315 8.51 -5.52 -1.29
C CYS A 315 9.42 -4.29 -1.26
N ARG A 316 9.34 -3.39 -2.25
CA ARG A 316 10.04 -2.10 -2.19
C ARG A 316 9.54 -1.21 -1.05
N LEU A 317 8.35 -1.45 -0.49
CA LEU A 317 7.89 -0.75 0.73
C LEU A 317 8.80 -0.99 1.94
N TYR A 318 9.56 -2.08 1.95
CA TYR A 318 10.54 -2.39 2.99
C TYR A 318 11.90 -1.71 2.75
N GLN A 319 12.02 -0.85 1.73
CA GLN A 319 13.27 -0.18 1.37
C GLN A 319 13.21 1.33 1.67
N PRO A 320 14.37 1.98 1.90
CA PRO A 320 14.48 3.43 2.08
C PRO A 320 13.70 4.26 1.06
N GLY A 321 13.80 3.90 -0.23
CA GLY A 321 13.20 4.65 -1.34
C GLY A 321 11.67 4.69 -1.34
N ALA A 322 11.00 3.88 -0.52
CA ALA A 322 9.55 3.98 -0.36
C ALA A 322 9.13 5.17 0.50
N LEU A 323 9.90 5.51 1.54
CA LEU A 323 9.63 6.64 2.42
C LEU A 323 10.18 7.96 1.86
N TRP A 324 11.37 7.88 1.27
CA TRP A 324 12.10 9.04 0.78
C TRP A 324 12.19 8.92 -0.73
N GLY A 325 11.17 9.47 -1.41
CA GLY A 325 11.17 9.52 -2.86
C GLY A 325 12.42 10.23 -3.39
N PRO A 326 12.78 10.06 -4.67
CA PRO A 326 14.02 10.59 -5.24
C PRO A 326 14.17 12.13 -5.13
N ASN A 327 13.08 12.84 -4.83
CA ASN A 327 13.03 14.28 -4.69
C ASN A 327 12.78 14.76 -3.24
N SER A 328 12.77 13.88 -2.23
CA SER A 328 12.59 14.33 -0.85
C SER A 328 13.92 14.82 -0.29
N GLU A 329 14.05 16.13 -0.14
CA GLU A 329 15.07 16.73 0.72
C GLU A 329 14.76 16.29 2.16
N THR A 330 15.57 15.36 2.67
CA THR A 330 15.40 14.84 4.03
C THR A 330 16.41 15.53 4.94
N ASP A 331 15.96 16.55 5.66
CA ASP A 331 16.80 17.33 6.61
C ASP A 331 17.10 16.56 7.93
N GLY A 332 17.00 15.24 7.92
CA GLY A 332 17.21 14.38 9.10
C GLY A 332 18.63 13.80 9.15
N SER A 333 19.14 13.54 10.36
CA SER A 333 20.36 12.77 10.52
C SER A 333 20.16 11.32 10.02
N ILE A 334 21.23 10.67 9.54
CA ILE A 334 21.19 9.27 9.07
C ILE A 334 20.55 8.34 10.13
N LYS A 335 20.83 8.58 11.40
CA LYS A 335 20.28 7.82 12.53
C LYS A 335 18.76 7.98 12.67
N GLU A 336 18.24 9.19 12.49
CA GLU A 336 16.79 9.45 12.53
C GLU A 336 16.07 8.83 11.33
N LEU A 337 16.68 8.90 10.14
CA LEU A 337 16.17 8.25 8.95
C LEU A 337 16.10 6.73 9.17
N GLN A 338 17.19 6.10 9.62
CA GLN A 338 17.22 4.67 9.95
C GLN A 338 16.16 4.27 10.97
N ALA A 339 15.95 5.08 12.03
CA ALA A 339 14.90 4.83 13.01
C ALA A 339 13.50 4.92 12.39
N SER A 340 13.23 5.92 11.56
CA SER A 340 11.97 6.08 10.84
C SER A 340 11.69 4.92 9.87
N LEU A 341 12.72 4.44 9.17
CA LEU A 341 12.60 3.28 8.28
C LEU A 341 12.29 2.01 9.06
N GLN A 342 12.98 1.78 10.17
CA GLN A 342 12.72 0.63 11.03
C GLN A 342 11.29 0.66 11.60
N GLU A 343 10.83 1.82 12.06
CA GLU A 343 9.44 1.97 12.51
C GLU A 343 8.43 1.68 11.39
N HIS A 344 8.70 2.15 10.15
CA HIS A 344 7.86 1.83 9.00
C HIS A 344 7.84 0.33 8.68
N ILE A 345 9.00 -0.31 8.63
CA ILE A 345 9.13 -1.76 8.40
C ILE A 345 8.35 -2.55 9.45
N LEU A 346 8.45 -2.18 10.73
CA LEU A 346 7.71 -2.84 11.81
C LEU A 346 6.20 -2.68 11.68
N ARG A 347 5.71 -1.48 11.31
CA ARG A 347 4.27 -1.24 11.08
C ARG A 347 3.76 -2.06 9.90
N LEU A 348 4.50 -2.06 8.79
CA LEU A 348 4.14 -2.82 7.59
C LEU A 348 4.19 -4.34 7.84
N ALA A 349 5.18 -4.81 8.58
CA ALA A 349 5.30 -6.19 9.05
C ALA A 349 4.11 -6.62 9.90
N GLY A 350 3.74 -5.81 10.90
CA GLY A 350 2.58 -6.05 11.75
C GLY A 350 1.28 -6.12 10.94
N ALA A 351 1.10 -5.20 9.99
CA ALA A 351 -0.04 -5.21 9.07
C ALA A 351 -0.06 -6.45 8.18
N ALA A 352 1.09 -6.86 7.61
CA ALA A 352 1.20 -8.05 6.77
C ALA A 352 0.80 -9.33 7.52
N VAL A 353 1.23 -9.47 8.78
CA VAL A 353 0.84 -10.59 9.65
C VAL A 353 -0.64 -10.52 10.02
N GLN A 354 -1.12 -9.36 10.47
CA GLN A 354 -2.51 -9.17 10.90
C GLN A 354 -3.51 -9.44 9.77
N MET A 355 -3.17 -9.03 8.54
CA MET A 355 -4.02 -9.21 7.38
C MET A 355 -3.85 -10.57 6.70
N GLY A 356 -2.82 -11.36 7.05
CA GLY A 356 -2.57 -12.67 6.45
C GLY A 356 -1.95 -12.59 5.06
N VAL A 357 -1.07 -11.62 4.81
CA VAL A 357 -0.37 -11.46 3.52
C VAL A 357 0.65 -12.56 3.29
N LEU A 358 1.38 -12.97 4.33
CA LEU A 358 2.45 -13.97 4.22
C LEU A 358 1.96 -15.33 3.70
N PRO A 359 0.90 -15.94 4.28
CA PRO A 359 0.33 -17.18 3.75
C PRO A 359 -0.05 -17.06 2.27
N GLN A 360 -0.71 -15.96 1.88
CA GLN A 360 -1.12 -15.77 0.49
C GLN A 360 0.08 -15.59 -0.46
N LEU A 361 1.15 -14.94 -0.01
CA LEU A 361 2.38 -14.81 -0.78
C LEU A 361 3.10 -16.15 -0.93
N ILE A 362 3.09 -16.99 0.11
CA ILE A 362 3.61 -18.37 0.08
C ILE A 362 2.83 -19.18 -0.98
N ASP A 363 1.51 -19.22 -0.87
CA ASP A 363 0.66 -19.94 -1.84
C ASP A 363 0.87 -19.41 -3.27
N CYS A 364 1.05 -18.09 -3.41
CA CYS A 364 1.34 -17.46 -4.70
C CYS A 364 2.71 -17.88 -5.26
N CYS A 365 3.75 -17.99 -4.41
CA CYS A 365 5.06 -18.48 -4.84
C CYS A 365 4.99 -19.94 -5.28
N ASP A 366 4.28 -20.78 -4.50
CA ASP A 366 4.08 -22.19 -4.81
C ASP A 366 3.37 -22.35 -6.18
N PHE A 367 2.31 -21.59 -6.42
CA PHE A 367 1.64 -21.57 -7.72
C PHE A 367 2.58 -21.25 -8.89
N HIS A 368 3.41 -20.21 -8.75
CA HIS A 368 4.35 -19.81 -9.79
C HIS A 368 5.38 -20.90 -10.07
N LEU A 369 5.93 -21.51 -9.02
CA LEU A 369 6.91 -22.59 -9.14
C LEU A 369 6.29 -23.84 -9.74
N CYS A 370 5.12 -24.27 -9.26
CA CYS A 370 4.37 -25.40 -9.79
C CYS A 370 4.01 -25.19 -11.26
N TRP A 371 3.60 -23.99 -11.66
CA TRP A 371 3.33 -23.66 -13.07
C TRP A 371 4.59 -23.79 -13.93
N ALA A 372 5.71 -23.25 -13.46
CA ALA A 372 7.00 -23.36 -14.14
C ALA A 372 7.49 -24.82 -14.24
N ASN A 373 7.18 -25.65 -13.23
CA ASN A 373 7.51 -27.07 -13.17
C ASN A 373 6.62 -27.92 -14.10
N ALA A 374 5.32 -27.62 -14.18
CA ALA A 374 4.41 -28.26 -15.11
C ALA A 374 4.75 -27.94 -16.58
N GLY A 375 5.31 -26.75 -16.84
CA GLY A 375 5.75 -26.30 -18.15
C GLY A 375 7.09 -26.86 -18.64
N ILE A 376 7.66 -27.88 -18.00
CA ILE A 376 8.96 -28.47 -18.37
C ILE A 376 8.84 -29.29 -19.66
N GLY A 377 8.77 -28.59 -20.78
CA GLY A 377 9.65 -28.88 -21.89
C GLY A 377 10.93 -28.06 -21.71
N PRO A 378 12.14 -28.61 -21.95
CA PRO A 378 13.39 -27.88 -21.79
C PRO A 378 13.41 -26.65 -22.70
N GLY A 379 13.14 -25.47 -22.13
CA GLY A 379 13.32 -24.17 -22.80
C GLY A 379 12.10 -23.24 -22.91
N ILE A 380 10.89 -23.62 -22.49
CA ILE A 380 9.69 -22.80 -22.81
C ILE A 380 9.40 -21.71 -21.76
N CYS A 381 9.60 -21.96 -20.48
CA CYS A 381 9.29 -20.98 -19.42
C CYS A 381 10.52 -20.66 -18.55
N PRO A 382 10.85 -19.38 -18.28
CA PRO A 382 11.89 -19.01 -17.32
C PRO A 382 11.48 -19.41 -15.90
N VAL A 383 12.46 -19.66 -15.02
CA VAL A 383 12.17 -19.88 -13.59
C VAL A 383 11.64 -18.57 -13.01
N PRO A 384 10.52 -18.56 -12.29
CA PRO A 384 10.02 -17.35 -11.64
C PRO A 384 10.92 -17.01 -10.45
N LEU A 385 11.95 -16.19 -10.69
CA LEU A 385 12.94 -15.84 -9.65
C LEU A 385 12.42 -14.78 -8.68
N VAL A 386 11.58 -13.87 -9.17
CA VAL A 386 11.22 -12.66 -8.43
C VAL A 386 10.44 -12.99 -7.17
N LEU A 387 9.36 -13.77 -7.27
CA LEU A 387 8.51 -14.07 -6.12
C LEU A 387 9.27 -14.80 -4.99
N PRO A 388 10.00 -15.91 -5.26
CA PRO A 388 10.81 -16.57 -4.23
C PRO A 388 11.86 -15.66 -3.59
N VAL A 389 12.55 -14.83 -4.38
CA VAL A 389 13.54 -13.88 -3.85
C VAL A 389 12.88 -12.84 -2.95
N LEU A 390 11.75 -12.29 -3.37
CA LEU A 390 11.03 -11.27 -2.63
C LEU A 390 10.40 -11.83 -1.35
N LEU A 391 9.80 -13.02 -1.40
CA LEU A 391 9.35 -13.76 -0.21
C LEU A 391 10.50 -14.00 0.75
N SER A 392 11.66 -14.44 0.25
CA SER A 392 12.83 -14.73 1.08
C SER A 392 13.37 -13.47 1.77
N ARG A 393 13.47 -12.36 1.04
CA ARG A 393 13.86 -11.06 1.62
C ARG A 393 12.87 -10.60 2.69
N LEU A 394 11.57 -10.79 2.44
CA LEU A 394 10.53 -10.47 3.41
C LEU A 394 10.69 -11.32 4.68
N VAL A 395 10.84 -12.64 4.54
CA VAL A 395 11.08 -13.55 5.67
C VAL A 395 12.32 -13.15 6.46
N CYS A 396 13.45 -12.85 5.80
CA CYS A 396 14.67 -12.37 6.47
C CYS A 396 14.40 -11.09 7.27
N THR A 397 13.73 -10.11 6.65
CA THR A 397 13.42 -8.81 7.25
C THR A 397 12.54 -8.98 8.48
N LEU A 398 11.51 -9.82 8.38
CA LEU A 398 10.56 -10.06 9.47
C LEU A 398 11.16 -10.92 10.59
N ALA A 399 12.02 -11.89 10.27
CA ALA A 399 12.68 -12.73 11.27
C ALA A 399 13.69 -11.94 12.11
N THR A 400 14.45 -11.04 11.46
CA THR A 400 15.47 -10.23 12.12
C THR A 400 14.88 -9.05 12.89
N ASN A 401 13.97 -8.30 12.27
CA ASN A 401 13.44 -7.06 12.87
C ASN A 401 12.11 -7.25 13.61
N GLY A 402 11.33 -8.28 13.27
CA GLY A 402 9.98 -8.47 13.81
C GLY A 402 9.95 -8.71 15.32
N ASP A 403 8.86 -8.30 15.95
CA ASP A 403 8.59 -8.58 17.36
C ASP A 403 8.30 -10.07 17.61
N SER A 404 8.09 -10.45 18.88
CA SER A 404 7.79 -11.84 19.24
C SER A 404 6.52 -12.40 18.59
N MET A 405 5.53 -11.56 18.27
CA MET A 405 4.29 -12.00 17.63
C MET A 405 4.56 -12.33 16.15
N VAL A 406 5.24 -11.42 15.44
CA VAL A 406 5.64 -11.60 14.05
C VAL A 406 6.53 -12.83 13.90
N ARG A 407 7.55 -12.98 14.75
CA ARG A 407 8.45 -14.15 14.76
C ARG A 407 7.70 -15.47 14.97
N ARG A 408 6.75 -15.50 15.91
CA ARG A 408 5.89 -16.68 16.14
C ARG A 408 5.03 -17.00 14.92
N HIS A 409 4.53 -15.98 14.22
CA HIS A 409 3.76 -16.19 13.00
C HIS A 409 4.61 -16.77 11.88
N ILE A 410 5.82 -16.26 11.68
CA ILE A 410 6.78 -16.83 10.71
C ILE A 410 7.06 -18.29 11.02
N LEU A 411 7.33 -18.62 12.29
CA LEU A 411 7.59 -20.01 12.72
C LEU A 411 6.46 -20.98 12.33
N MET A 412 5.19 -20.54 12.38
CA MET A 412 4.06 -21.37 11.95
C MET A 412 4.02 -21.59 10.42
N LEU A 413 4.65 -20.71 9.64
CA LEU A 413 4.69 -20.75 8.19
C LEU A 413 5.98 -21.39 7.63
N VAL A 414 6.97 -21.66 8.48
CA VAL A 414 8.24 -22.24 8.04
C VAL A 414 8.08 -23.54 7.24
N PRO A 415 7.23 -24.52 7.63
CA PRO A 415 7.08 -25.73 6.83
C PRO A 415 6.64 -25.46 5.38
N ALA A 416 5.68 -24.54 5.19
CA ALA A 416 5.22 -24.15 3.86
C ALA A 416 6.30 -23.38 3.07
N PHE A 417 7.04 -22.51 3.74
CA PHE A 417 8.19 -21.82 3.13
C PHE A 417 9.29 -22.80 2.69
N LEU A 418 9.61 -23.82 3.50
CA LEU A 418 10.63 -24.81 3.15
C LEU A 418 10.19 -25.69 1.97
N ALA A 419 8.90 -26.01 1.84
CA ALA A 419 8.37 -26.69 0.66
C ALA A 419 8.55 -25.87 -0.64
N ILE A 420 8.36 -24.55 -0.56
CA ILE A 420 8.62 -23.62 -1.67
C ILE A 420 10.12 -23.59 -2.00
N ALA A 421 10.98 -23.52 -0.97
CA ALA A 421 12.42 -23.50 -1.15
C ALA A 421 12.94 -24.79 -1.82
N ASP A 422 12.38 -25.94 -1.46
CA ASP A 422 12.67 -27.26 -2.05
C ASP A 422 12.26 -27.31 -3.53
N THR A 423 11.02 -26.93 -3.85
CA THR A 423 10.53 -26.85 -5.23
C THR A 423 11.36 -25.87 -6.07
N PHE A 424 11.78 -24.74 -5.47
CA PHE A 424 12.67 -23.78 -6.11
C PHE A 424 14.06 -24.38 -6.38
N ALA A 425 14.65 -25.09 -5.42
CA ALA A 425 15.94 -25.73 -5.56
C ALA A 425 15.93 -26.79 -6.67
N GLU A 426 14.90 -27.63 -6.73
CA GLU A 426 14.68 -28.58 -7.84
C GLU A 426 14.73 -27.88 -9.20
N LEU A 427 13.95 -26.81 -9.37
CA LEU A 427 13.88 -26.04 -10.61
C LEU A 427 15.21 -25.38 -10.97
N VAL A 428 15.89 -24.77 -9.99
CA VAL A 428 17.19 -24.12 -10.22
C VAL A 428 18.23 -25.14 -10.63
N ILE A 429 18.34 -26.28 -9.94
CA ILE A 429 19.33 -27.31 -10.24
C ILE A 429 19.07 -27.90 -11.63
N ALA A 430 17.82 -28.23 -11.96
CA ALA A 430 17.46 -28.73 -13.29
C ALA A 430 17.86 -27.73 -14.39
N ARG A 431 17.69 -26.42 -14.16
CA ARG A 431 18.01 -25.36 -15.14
C ARG A 431 19.49 -25.05 -15.24
N LEU A 432 20.20 -25.08 -14.13
CA LEU A 432 21.64 -25.02 -14.12
C LEU A 432 22.16 -26.21 -14.94
N GLN A 433 21.75 -27.45 -14.66
CA GLN A 433 22.19 -28.64 -15.40
C GLN A 433 21.89 -28.58 -16.91
N ALA A 434 20.77 -27.95 -17.29
CA ALA A 434 20.41 -27.72 -18.69
C ALA A 434 21.25 -26.63 -19.42
N GLN A 435 22.29 -26.08 -18.80
CA GLN A 435 23.20 -25.05 -19.36
C GLN A 435 22.49 -23.78 -19.85
N ALA A 436 21.49 -23.30 -19.10
CA ALA A 436 20.80 -22.05 -19.43
C ALA A 436 21.75 -20.83 -19.37
N ALA A 437 21.57 -19.86 -20.27
CA ALA A 437 22.41 -18.67 -20.44
C ALA A 437 22.42 -17.69 -19.25
N ASN A 438 21.63 -17.93 -18.20
CA ASN A 438 21.39 -16.99 -17.08
C ASN A 438 21.74 -17.60 -15.71
N SER A 439 22.89 -18.27 -15.58
CA SER A 439 23.28 -18.90 -14.30
C SER A 439 23.47 -17.90 -13.16
N ALA A 440 23.93 -16.67 -13.44
CA ALA A 440 24.19 -15.66 -12.42
C ALA A 440 22.92 -15.25 -11.64
N ASP A 441 21.79 -15.06 -12.35
CA ASP A 441 20.51 -14.69 -11.73
C ASP A 441 19.98 -15.82 -10.86
N LEU A 442 20.13 -17.08 -11.32
CA LEU A 442 19.75 -18.27 -10.58
C LEU A 442 20.56 -18.40 -9.29
N LEU A 443 21.88 -18.24 -9.36
CA LEU A 443 22.76 -18.30 -8.19
C LEU A 443 22.45 -17.17 -7.20
N THR A 444 22.21 -15.95 -7.68
CA THR A 444 21.80 -14.81 -6.85
C THR A 444 20.46 -15.05 -6.18
N ALA A 445 19.50 -15.63 -6.89
CA ALA A 445 18.20 -15.99 -6.32
C ALA A 445 18.33 -17.07 -5.23
N SER A 446 19.16 -18.10 -5.47
CA SER A 446 19.48 -19.13 -4.46
C SER A 446 20.11 -18.55 -3.20
N GLN A 447 20.94 -17.51 -3.30
CA GLN A 447 21.49 -16.83 -2.12
C GLN A 447 20.38 -16.23 -1.24
N ALA A 448 19.38 -15.59 -1.84
CA ALA A 448 18.27 -15.00 -1.11
C ALA A 448 17.41 -16.07 -0.41
N VAL A 449 17.10 -17.17 -1.11
CA VAL A 449 16.33 -18.29 -0.54
C VAL A 449 17.08 -18.92 0.63
N LEU A 450 18.39 -19.14 0.49
CA LEU A 450 19.21 -19.67 1.58
C LEU A 450 19.35 -18.69 2.75
N ASP A 451 19.42 -17.38 2.52
CA ASP A 451 19.40 -16.37 3.60
C ASP A 451 18.10 -16.49 4.42
N ALA A 452 16.96 -16.71 3.78
CA ALA A 452 15.68 -16.93 4.47
C ALA A 452 15.62 -18.27 5.20
N THR A 453 16.20 -19.32 4.64
CA THR A 453 16.35 -20.61 5.32
C THR A 453 17.22 -20.47 6.58
N ILE A 454 18.34 -19.75 6.52
CA ILE A 454 19.18 -19.45 7.68
C ILE A 454 18.39 -18.65 8.73
N ALA A 455 17.62 -17.64 8.30
CA ALA A 455 16.77 -16.87 9.21
C ALA A 455 15.73 -17.76 9.90
N ALA A 456 15.13 -18.72 9.18
CA ALA A 456 14.21 -19.70 9.76
C ALA A 456 14.91 -20.61 10.78
N VAL A 457 16.13 -21.08 10.51
CA VAL A 457 16.99 -21.80 11.47
C VAL A 457 17.19 -20.97 12.75
N GLY A 458 17.51 -19.68 12.60
CA GLY A 458 17.71 -18.73 13.68
C GLY A 458 16.48 -18.44 14.56
N LEU A 459 15.28 -18.75 14.09
CA LEU A 459 14.05 -18.65 14.88
C LEU A 459 13.79 -19.87 15.77
N GLY A 460 14.55 -20.96 15.60
CA GLY A 460 14.42 -22.20 16.37
C GLY A 460 13.43 -23.18 15.73
N LEU A 461 13.90 -23.92 14.72
CA LEU A 461 13.11 -24.91 13.99
C LEU A 461 12.69 -26.10 14.86
N GLN A 462 11.54 -26.69 14.51
CA GLN A 462 11.17 -28.02 14.94
C GLN A 462 12.03 -29.08 14.23
N GLU A 463 12.14 -30.28 14.79
CA GLU A 463 12.95 -31.37 14.21
C GLU A 463 12.54 -31.70 12.77
N GLU A 464 11.24 -31.75 12.47
CA GLU A 464 10.73 -32.04 11.11
C GLU A 464 11.21 -31.00 10.09
N SER A 465 11.14 -29.70 10.43
CA SER A 465 11.63 -28.65 9.54
C SER A 465 13.15 -28.70 9.36
N ARG A 466 13.88 -29.23 10.35
CA ARG A 466 15.34 -29.40 10.25
C ARG A 466 15.70 -30.46 9.20
N GLU A 467 14.95 -31.55 9.13
CA GLU A 467 15.13 -32.57 8.09
C GLU A 467 14.89 -31.97 6.70
N SER A 468 13.88 -31.10 6.53
CA SER A 468 13.64 -30.38 5.27
C SER A 468 14.79 -29.43 4.92
N VAL A 469 15.37 -28.70 5.89
CA VAL A 469 16.55 -27.85 5.64
C VAL A 469 17.75 -28.68 5.22
N GLU A 470 17.97 -29.83 5.86
CA GLU A 470 19.07 -30.75 5.51
C GLU A 470 18.88 -31.31 4.09
N ALA A 471 17.68 -31.78 3.75
CA ALA A 471 17.35 -32.26 2.41
C ALA A 471 17.59 -31.18 1.33
N LEU A 472 17.07 -29.97 1.56
CA LEU A 472 17.25 -28.82 0.67
C LEU A 472 18.74 -28.49 0.46
N ALA A 473 19.52 -28.45 1.55
CA ALA A 473 20.94 -28.13 1.47
C ALA A 473 21.73 -29.21 0.73
N LEU A 474 21.45 -30.49 1.00
CA LEU A 474 22.07 -31.61 0.30
C LEU A 474 21.73 -31.62 -1.18
N GLN A 475 20.53 -31.19 -1.56
CA GLN A 475 20.14 -31.04 -2.95
C GLN A 475 21.01 -30.00 -3.67
N PHE A 476 21.17 -28.81 -3.10
CA PHE A 476 22.03 -27.76 -3.67
C PHE A 476 23.50 -28.19 -3.77
N LEU A 477 23.99 -28.98 -2.81
CA LEU A 477 25.36 -29.50 -2.79
C LEU A 477 25.65 -30.51 -3.92
N GLN A 478 24.64 -30.99 -4.66
CA GLN A 478 24.84 -31.88 -5.81
C GLN A 478 25.34 -31.15 -7.08
N ASP A 479 25.19 -29.81 -7.16
CA ASP A 479 25.65 -29.04 -8.34
C ASP A 479 27.01 -28.38 -8.07
N SER A 480 28.01 -28.70 -8.90
CA SER A 480 29.38 -28.22 -8.72
C SER A 480 29.55 -26.71 -8.88
N ARG A 481 28.62 -26.01 -9.54
CA ARG A 481 28.69 -24.54 -9.65
C ARG A 481 28.28 -23.87 -8.35
N ILE A 482 27.38 -24.50 -7.61
CA ILE A 482 26.94 -24.01 -6.30
C ILE A 482 28.05 -24.23 -5.28
N THR A 483 28.71 -25.40 -5.30
CA THR A 483 29.85 -25.67 -4.40
C THR A 483 31.09 -24.83 -4.73
N ALA A 484 31.27 -24.44 -5.99
CA ALA A 484 32.35 -23.52 -6.42
C ALA A 484 32.10 -22.04 -6.05
N ASP A 485 30.88 -21.68 -5.63
CA ASP A 485 30.54 -20.32 -5.19
C ASP A 485 30.67 -20.20 -3.67
N ALA A 486 31.66 -19.43 -3.21
CA ALA A 486 31.95 -19.25 -1.79
C ALA A 486 30.77 -18.66 -1.00
N ALA A 487 29.96 -17.80 -1.61
CA ALA A 487 28.84 -17.15 -0.97
C ALA A 487 27.66 -18.11 -0.76
N LEU A 488 27.38 -18.99 -1.73
CA LEU A 488 26.39 -20.06 -1.58
C LEU A 488 26.87 -21.15 -0.61
N LEU A 489 28.12 -21.60 -0.74
CA LEU A 489 28.69 -22.61 0.15
C LEU A 489 28.66 -22.17 1.61
N SER A 490 28.96 -20.90 1.90
CA SER A 490 28.88 -20.35 3.27
C SER A 490 27.46 -20.39 3.84
N ARG A 491 26.45 -20.12 3.00
CA ARG A 491 25.05 -20.15 3.41
C ARG A 491 24.56 -21.58 3.66
N LEU A 492 24.96 -22.53 2.82
CA LEU A 492 24.67 -23.96 3.02
C LEU A 492 25.27 -24.46 4.32
N ALA A 493 26.52 -24.06 4.63
CA ALA A 493 27.16 -24.40 5.89
C ALA A 493 26.44 -23.82 7.11
N LEU A 494 25.97 -22.56 7.03
CA LEU A 494 25.17 -21.93 8.09
C LEU A 494 23.77 -22.57 8.25
N ALA A 495 23.10 -22.88 7.14
CA ALA A 495 21.79 -23.52 7.16
C ALA A 495 21.83 -24.93 7.78
N LEU A 496 22.95 -25.63 7.60
CA LEU A 496 23.19 -26.96 8.16
C LEU A 496 23.65 -26.94 9.63
N LEU A 497 23.74 -25.79 10.30
CA LEU A 497 24.23 -25.74 11.68
C LEU A 497 23.43 -26.65 12.62
N GLY A 498 24.17 -27.59 13.23
CA GLY A 498 23.67 -28.62 14.14
C GLY A 498 22.90 -29.75 13.46
N ALA A 499 22.88 -29.82 12.13
CA ALA A 499 22.60 -31.08 11.43
C ALA A 499 23.76 -32.06 11.73
N SER A 500 23.41 -33.30 12.08
CA SER A 500 24.37 -34.25 12.66
C SER A 500 25.10 -35.09 11.61
N ARG A 501 24.67 -35.11 10.34
CA ARG A 501 24.98 -36.25 9.46
C ARG A 501 25.95 -35.97 8.32
N GLU A 502 25.99 -34.80 7.70
CA GLU A 502 26.69 -34.67 6.40
C GLU A 502 27.47 -33.36 6.21
N ALA A 503 28.65 -33.27 6.85
CA ALA A 503 29.60 -32.19 6.61
C ALA A 503 30.52 -32.41 5.38
N GLU A 504 30.58 -33.63 4.85
CA GLU A 504 31.56 -34.01 3.82
C GLU A 504 31.42 -33.23 2.51
N PRO A 505 30.20 -32.97 1.97
CA PRO A 505 30.08 -32.17 0.74
C PRO A 505 30.54 -30.71 0.94
N ILE A 506 30.28 -30.12 2.12
CA ILE A 506 30.78 -28.78 2.46
C ILE A 506 32.31 -28.80 2.52
N ARG A 507 32.90 -29.82 3.16
CA ARG A 507 34.35 -30.01 3.25
C ARG A 507 34.99 -30.10 1.87
N GLN A 508 34.41 -30.93 0.99
CA GLN A 508 34.90 -31.10 -0.37
C GLN A 508 34.82 -29.79 -1.15
N GLY A 509 33.65 -29.15 -1.16
CA GLY A 509 33.47 -27.85 -1.83
C GLY A 509 34.43 -26.79 -1.31
N PHE A 510 34.64 -26.71 0.01
CA PHE A 510 35.55 -25.75 0.63
C PHE A 510 37.01 -26.04 0.27
N ALA A 511 37.41 -27.31 0.17
CA ALA A 511 38.76 -27.69 -0.24
C ALA A 511 39.07 -27.25 -1.69
N GLU A 512 38.07 -27.28 -2.57
CA GLU A 512 38.15 -26.87 -3.98
C GLU A 512 38.22 -25.35 -4.18
N LEU A 513 37.81 -24.54 -3.18
CA LEU A 513 37.90 -23.09 -3.24
C LEU A 513 39.37 -22.60 -3.23
N THR A 514 39.65 -21.56 -4.01
CA THR A 514 40.92 -20.80 -3.93
C THR A 514 41.04 -20.05 -2.60
N ASP A 515 42.23 -19.61 -2.21
CA ASP A 515 42.43 -18.90 -0.93
C ASP A 515 41.62 -17.60 -0.84
N THR A 516 41.45 -16.88 -1.95
CA THR A 516 40.60 -15.69 -2.02
C THR A 516 39.12 -16.02 -1.83
N GLN A 517 38.64 -17.11 -2.43
CA GLN A 517 37.28 -17.61 -2.23
C GLN A 517 37.07 -18.14 -0.82
N LYS A 518 38.05 -18.81 -0.21
CA LYS A 518 38.00 -19.23 1.20
C LYS A 518 37.88 -18.03 2.15
N ALA A 519 38.64 -16.95 1.89
CA ALA A 519 38.49 -15.71 2.65
C ALA A 519 37.08 -15.12 2.48
N SER A 520 36.57 -15.09 1.24
CA SER A 520 35.20 -14.66 0.94
C SER A 520 34.15 -15.52 1.66
N PHE A 521 34.29 -16.84 1.68
CA PHE A 521 33.42 -17.77 2.42
C PHE A 521 33.29 -17.36 3.90
N TRP A 522 34.41 -17.11 4.56
CA TRP A 522 34.41 -16.70 5.98
C TRP A 522 33.80 -15.31 6.19
N GLN A 523 34.07 -14.37 5.29
CA GLN A 523 33.47 -13.04 5.32
C GLN A 523 31.94 -13.13 5.16
N GLN A 524 31.46 -13.94 4.22
CA GLN A 524 30.04 -14.17 4.00
C GLN A 524 29.40 -14.84 5.22
N ALA A 525 30.00 -15.91 5.75
CA ALA A 525 29.52 -16.59 6.95
C ALA A 525 29.36 -15.62 8.13
N ARG A 526 30.40 -14.83 8.43
CA ARG A 526 30.35 -13.80 9.49
C ARG A 526 29.23 -12.79 9.26
N ALA A 527 29.11 -12.27 8.04
CA ALA A 527 28.11 -11.26 7.72
C ALA A 527 26.67 -11.79 7.86
N ARG A 528 26.43 -13.11 7.79
CA ARG A 528 25.09 -13.73 7.89
C ARG A 528 24.77 -14.33 9.26
N CYS A 529 25.69 -14.35 10.21
CA CYS A 529 25.42 -14.87 11.57
C CYS A 529 24.27 -14.12 12.28
N HIS A 530 24.07 -12.84 11.95
CA HIS A 530 22.93 -12.08 12.48
C HIS A 530 21.57 -12.69 12.11
N LEU A 531 21.45 -13.40 10.97
CA LEU A 531 20.22 -14.10 10.57
C LEU A 531 19.92 -15.28 11.51
N LEU A 532 20.95 -15.88 12.11
CA LEU A 532 20.82 -16.97 13.08
C LEU A 532 20.53 -16.47 14.51
N ASN A 533 20.47 -15.15 14.73
CA ASN A 533 20.42 -14.55 16.07
C ASN A 533 21.59 -15.00 16.98
N CYS A 534 22.79 -15.23 16.44
CA CYS A 534 24.01 -15.61 17.19
C CYS A 534 25.24 -14.82 16.74
N SER A 535 26.33 -14.87 17.53
CA SER A 535 27.60 -14.27 17.14
C SER A 535 28.38 -15.21 16.20
N PHE A 536 29.35 -14.67 15.45
CA PHE A 536 30.19 -15.51 14.58
C PHE A 536 31.05 -16.47 15.41
N GLU A 537 31.50 -16.04 16.58
CA GLU A 537 32.32 -16.84 17.50
C GLU A 537 31.58 -18.11 17.96
N ASP A 538 30.26 -18.01 18.15
CA ASP A 538 29.42 -19.15 18.56
C ASP A 538 29.39 -20.27 17.50
N VAL A 539 29.42 -19.90 16.22
CA VAL A 539 29.28 -20.85 15.09
C VAL A 539 30.61 -21.21 14.43
N GLN A 540 31.66 -20.42 14.67
CA GLN A 540 32.95 -20.53 14.01
C GLN A 540 33.59 -21.92 14.22
N GLY A 541 33.49 -22.50 15.42
CA GLY A 541 34.04 -23.84 15.70
C GLY A 541 33.36 -24.93 14.86
N VAL A 542 32.03 -24.89 14.77
CA VAL A 542 31.25 -25.86 13.97
C VAL A 542 31.57 -25.71 12.48
N LEU A 543 31.69 -24.48 11.99
CA LEU A 543 32.06 -24.22 10.59
C LEU A 543 33.48 -24.71 10.27
N GLN A 544 34.44 -24.58 11.21
CA GLN A 544 35.80 -25.12 11.03
C GLN A 544 35.78 -26.64 10.90
N ASP A 545 34.98 -27.32 11.74
CA ASP A 545 34.81 -28.77 11.70
C ASP A 545 34.17 -29.22 10.38
N TYR A 546 33.17 -28.47 9.89
CA TYR A 546 32.56 -28.71 8.58
C TYR A 546 33.57 -28.55 7.45
N CYS A 547 34.36 -27.48 7.46
CA CYS A 547 35.37 -27.21 6.43
C CYS A 547 36.64 -28.08 6.54
N GLY A 548 36.85 -28.78 7.67
CA GLY A 548 38.10 -29.50 7.94
C GLY A 548 39.34 -28.59 8.05
N ALA A 549 39.14 -27.33 8.43
CA ALA A 549 40.19 -26.30 8.42
C ALA A 549 40.64 -25.95 9.85
N PRO A 550 41.96 -26.03 10.18
CA PRO A 550 42.43 -25.96 11.57
C PRO A 550 42.41 -24.56 12.23
N GLN A 551 42.09 -23.49 11.52
CA GLN A 551 41.71 -22.16 12.06
C GLN A 551 41.42 -21.23 10.87
N PRO A 552 40.42 -20.33 10.92
CA PRO A 552 40.27 -19.29 9.92
C PRO A 552 41.54 -18.43 9.93
N LEU A 553 41.96 -18.02 8.74
CA LEU A 553 43.03 -17.04 8.60
C LEU A 553 42.70 -15.87 9.54
N PRO A 554 43.71 -15.32 10.26
CA PRO A 554 43.49 -14.14 11.09
C PRO A 554 42.73 -13.10 10.26
N PRO A 555 41.75 -12.39 10.84
CA PRO A 555 41.01 -11.37 10.11
C PRO A 555 42.03 -10.53 9.36
N PHE A 556 41.85 -10.38 8.05
CA PHE A 556 42.71 -9.52 7.25
C PHE A 556 42.76 -8.17 7.98
N GLU A 557 43.86 -7.90 8.68
CA GLU A 557 44.14 -6.60 9.25
C GLU A 557 44.28 -5.70 8.04
N ASN A 558 43.17 -5.11 7.63
CA ASN A 558 43.20 -4.02 6.68
C ASN A 558 44.16 -3.00 7.26
N SER A 559 45.30 -2.85 6.62
CA SER A 559 46.22 -1.75 6.82
C SER A 559 45.51 -0.48 6.31
N ALA A 560 44.57 0.02 7.11
CA ALA A 560 43.89 1.28 6.90
C ALA A 560 43.73 1.94 8.27
N GLU A 561 44.04 3.23 8.32
CA GLU A 561 43.92 4.10 9.48
C GLU A 561 42.59 3.92 10.22
N VAL A 562 42.67 4.11 11.53
CA VAL A 562 41.55 4.14 12.48
C VAL A 562 40.45 5.07 11.97
N ILE A 563 39.42 4.48 11.36
CA ILE A 563 38.07 5.05 11.29
C ILE A 563 37.35 4.51 12.53
N PRO A 564 36.81 5.37 13.42
CA PRO A 564 36.22 4.94 14.67
C PRO A 564 34.98 4.08 14.40
N GLU A 565 34.77 3.09 15.27
CA GLU A 565 33.65 2.14 15.25
C GLU A 565 32.29 2.84 15.08
N GLY A 566 31.83 2.86 13.83
CA GLY A 566 30.53 3.36 13.41
C GLY A 566 30.36 3.03 11.93
N GLU A 567 29.22 2.43 11.57
CA GLU A 567 28.77 2.25 10.18
C GLU A 567 29.42 1.11 9.38
N CYS A 568 28.91 -0.11 9.58
CA CYS A 568 28.75 -1.02 8.44
C CYS A 568 27.61 -0.47 7.56
N SER A 569 27.95 0.28 6.51
CA SER A 569 27.00 0.48 5.41
C SER A 569 26.65 -0.89 4.85
N LEU A 570 25.40 -1.32 5.06
CA LEU A 570 24.75 -2.28 4.16
C LEU A 570 25.02 -1.77 2.74
N GLY A 571 25.70 -2.57 1.92
CA GLY A 571 25.80 -2.26 0.50
C GLY A 571 24.39 -2.04 -0.03
N ASP A 572 24.18 -0.92 -0.70
CA ASP A 572 22.89 -0.54 -1.25
C ASP A 572 22.32 -1.71 -2.09
N PRO A 573 21.19 -2.34 -1.69
CA PRO A 573 20.56 -3.41 -2.45
C PRO A 573 19.90 -2.92 -3.75
N GLY A 574 19.97 -1.62 -4.05
CA GLY A 574 19.21 -0.93 -5.08
C GLY A 574 19.67 -1.11 -6.53
N GLU A 575 20.93 -1.45 -6.80
CA GLU A 575 21.48 -1.32 -8.18
C GLU A 575 21.48 -2.60 -9.06
N ILE A 576 20.97 -3.76 -8.62
CA ILE A 576 21.22 -5.03 -9.34
C ILE A 576 20.03 -5.52 -10.21
N PHE A 577 18.98 -4.74 -10.46
CA PHE A 577 17.96 -5.12 -11.46
C PHE A 577 17.47 -3.94 -12.31
N GLU A 578 18.39 -3.34 -13.07
CA GLU A 578 18.05 -2.85 -14.40
C GLU A 578 18.44 -3.92 -15.41
N VAL A 579 17.44 -4.62 -15.96
CA VAL A 579 17.63 -5.56 -17.07
C VAL A 579 18.04 -4.74 -18.29
N ASN A 580 19.36 -4.62 -18.52
CA ASN A 580 19.91 -3.87 -19.63
C ASN A 580 19.52 -4.52 -20.97
N GLY A 581 18.56 -3.91 -21.65
CA GLY A 581 18.38 -4.05 -23.10
C GLY A 581 19.56 -3.40 -23.80
N THR A 582 20.30 -4.22 -24.55
CA THR A 582 21.51 -3.84 -25.31
C THR A 582 21.28 -2.65 -26.25
N ASN A 583 22.17 -1.65 -26.23
CA ASN A 583 22.68 -0.94 -27.42
C ASN A 583 23.91 -0.07 -27.10
N GLY A 584 25.05 -0.39 -27.75
CA GLY A 584 25.89 0.57 -28.47
C GLY A 584 26.86 1.51 -27.73
N GLU A 585 28.11 1.06 -27.62
CA GLU A 585 29.39 1.78 -27.86
C GLU A 585 29.69 3.16 -27.22
N PHE A 586 30.76 3.15 -26.41
CA PHE A 586 31.59 4.25 -25.89
C PHE A 586 32.47 4.90 -27.00
N PRO A 587 33.02 6.13 -26.81
CA PRO A 587 34.29 6.28 -26.07
C PRO A 587 34.40 7.49 -25.11
N GLU A 588 35.24 7.27 -24.09
CA GLU A 588 35.79 8.18 -23.07
C GLU A 588 36.74 9.28 -23.64
N PRO A 589 37.54 10.02 -22.81
CA PRO A 589 37.21 10.91 -21.67
C PRO A 589 37.90 12.29 -21.80
N VAL A 590 37.57 13.26 -20.93
CA VAL A 590 38.50 14.37 -20.65
C VAL A 590 38.55 14.73 -19.16
N SER A 591 39.78 14.98 -18.73
CA SER A 591 40.32 15.16 -17.40
C SER A 591 40.25 16.61 -16.87
N ALA A 592 40.43 16.72 -15.55
CA ALA A 592 40.96 17.83 -14.75
C ALA A 592 40.02 18.98 -14.33
N MET A 593 39.88 19.19 -13.02
CA MET A 593 40.77 20.08 -12.26
C MET A 593 40.50 20.06 -10.75
N ALA A 594 41.56 20.33 -10.00
CA ALA A 594 41.64 20.39 -8.55
C ALA A 594 41.58 21.82 -8.01
N THR A 595 41.47 21.90 -6.68
CA THR A 595 41.79 23.01 -5.74
C THR A 595 40.73 24.10 -5.52
N VAL A 596 40.36 24.32 -4.26
CA VAL A 596 40.77 25.47 -3.42
C VAL A 596 40.19 25.30 -1.99
N GLU A 597 41.07 25.33 -0.99
CA GLU A 597 40.80 25.52 0.44
C GLU A 597 40.30 26.95 0.73
N GLU A 598 39.53 27.16 1.81
CA GLU A 598 39.96 27.95 2.99
C GLU A 598 38.78 28.55 3.80
N ALA A 599 38.80 28.19 5.10
CA ALA A 599 38.36 28.90 6.31
C ALA A 599 36.98 29.58 6.42
N MET A 600 36.18 29.12 7.39
CA MET A 600 35.59 29.99 8.43
C MET A 600 35.44 29.22 9.76
N ASN A 601 36.34 29.51 10.70
CA ASN A 601 36.23 29.19 12.12
C ASN A 601 35.31 30.22 12.79
N LEU A 602 34.19 29.77 13.37
CA LEU A 602 33.40 30.58 14.31
C LEU A 602 33.15 29.79 15.59
N HIS A 603 33.66 30.35 16.68
CA HIS A 603 33.44 29.93 18.05
C HIS A 603 31.95 29.85 18.39
N HIS A 604 31.47 28.66 18.76
CA HIS A 604 30.17 28.50 19.40
C HIS A 604 30.35 28.35 20.92
N THR A 605 29.90 29.38 21.63
CA THR A 605 29.79 29.47 23.08
C THR A 605 28.72 28.50 23.59
N GLN A 606 29.07 27.65 24.55
CA GLN A 606 28.12 26.80 25.29
C GLN A 606 27.15 27.66 26.13
N PRO A 607 25.84 27.34 26.17
CA PRO A 607 24.95 27.91 27.17
C PRO A 607 25.07 27.14 28.49
N VAL A 608 25.14 27.93 29.56
CA VAL A 608 25.07 27.50 30.96
C VAL A 608 23.65 27.01 31.26
N GLU A 609 23.53 25.79 31.77
CA GLU A 609 22.26 25.26 32.32
C GLU A 609 22.04 25.78 33.75
N ASP A 610 20.93 26.48 33.97
CA ASP A 610 20.43 26.82 35.30
C ASP A 610 19.66 25.62 35.93
N PRO A 611 19.80 25.38 37.25
CA PRO A 611 19.15 24.25 37.92
C PRO A 611 17.68 24.54 38.25
N ALA A 612 16.83 23.53 38.02
CA ALA A 612 15.42 23.52 38.37
C ALA A 612 15.18 23.62 39.90
N PRO A 613 14.06 24.22 40.35
CA PRO A 613 13.76 24.38 41.78
C PRO A 613 13.31 23.05 42.45
N PRO A 614 13.61 22.85 43.74
CA PRO A 614 13.28 21.62 44.46
C PRO A 614 11.79 21.52 44.76
N SER A 615 11.20 20.35 44.48
CA SER A 615 9.83 20.01 44.81
C SER A 615 9.67 19.75 46.32
N LEU A 616 8.69 20.42 46.92
CA LEU A 616 8.31 20.31 48.34
C LEU A 616 7.44 19.07 48.58
N SER A 617 8.06 17.88 48.55
CA SER A 617 7.37 16.61 48.82
C SER A 617 8.04 15.80 49.93
N ALA A 618 8.42 16.47 51.03
CA ALA A 618 8.97 15.80 52.21
C ALA A 618 8.48 16.45 53.51
N LEU A 619 7.18 16.33 53.78
CA LEU A 619 6.61 16.51 55.11
C LEU A 619 5.88 15.23 55.52
N ASN A 620 6.60 14.41 56.28
CA ASN A 620 6.06 13.25 56.98
C ASN A 620 5.17 13.72 58.13
N LEU A 621 3.85 13.78 57.90
CA LEU A 621 2.85 13.92 58.97
C LEU A 621 2.33 12.53 59.35
N PRO A 622 2.25 12.19 60.65
CA PRO A 622 1.77 10.89 61.11
C PRO A 622 0.26 10.71 60.88
N THR A 623 -0.09 9.57 60.31
CA THR A 623 -1.45 9.13 59.96
C THR A 623 -2.33 8.96 61.21
N ILE A 624 -3.46 9.66 61.23
CA ILE A 624 -4.52 9.48 62.23
C ILE A 624 -5.22 8.13 62.00
N PRO A 625 -5.24 7.20 62.96
CA PRO A 625 -5.96 5.92 62.82
C PRO A 625 -7.47 6.14 62.95
N GLY A 626 -8.25 5.87 61.90
CA GLY A 626 -9.72 5.82 62.03
C GLY A 626 -10.57 5.93 60.77
N GLN A 627 -10.05 6.37 59.63
CA GLN A 627 -10.85 6.48 58.40
C GLN A 627 -10.68 5.26 57.49
N LYS A 628 -11.68 4.36 57.51
CA LYS A 628 -11.81 3.30 56.49
C LYS A 628 -12.11 3.96 55.14
N ALA A 629 -11.09 4.07 54.30
CA ALA A 629 -11.23 4.52 52.91
C ALA A 629 -12.15 3.56 52.14
N VAL A 630 -13.35 4.02 51.80
CA VAL A 630 -14.24 3.32 50.87
C VAL A 630 -13.57 3.37 49.50
N LYS A 631 -13.02 2.24 49.03
CA LYS A 631 -12.50 2.10 47.66
C LYS A 631 -13.65 2.31 46.66
N ARG A 632 -13.84 3.53 46.18
CA ARG A 632 -14.70 3.80 45.02
C ARG A 632 -14.02 3.15 43.81
N LYS A 633 -14.66 2.14 43.21
CA LYS A 633 -14.18 1.55 41.95
C LYS A 633 -14.18 2.66 40.90
N ALA A 634 -13.02 2.98 40.34
CA ALA A 634 -12.92 3.92 39.23
C ALA A 634 -13.74 3.37 38.05
N VAL A 635 -14.66 4.17 37.52
CA VAL A 635 -15.42 3.82 36.31
C VAL A 635 -14.41 3.76 35.17
N LYS A 636 -14.26 2.58 34.56
CA LYS A 636 -13.34 2.38 33.43
C LYS A 636 -13.86 3.20 32.25
N ARG A 637 -13.11 4.23 31.84
CA ARG A 637 -13.33 4.93 30.57
C ARG A 637 -13.15 3.92 29.45
N LEU A 638 -14.14 3.77 28.57
CA LEU A 638 -13.96 3.04 27.32
C LEU A 638 -13.17 3.94 26.38
N GLY A 639 -12.02 3.47 25.92
CA GLY A 639 -11.30 4.19 24.87
C GLY A 639 -12.08 4.11 23.56
N ARG A 640 -11.91 5.10 22.68
CA ARG A 640 -12.52 5.10 21.34
C ARG A 640 -12.20 3.83 20.55
N ASN A 641 -11.00 3.29 20.73
CA ASN A 641 -10.54 2.04 20.10
C ASN A 641 -11.27 0.80 20.64
N ASP A 642 -11.73 0.84 21.90
CA ASP A 642 -12.54 -0.26 22.45
C ASP A 642 -13.90 -0.31 21.75
N ILE A 643 -14.43 0.84 21.30
CA ILE A 643 -15.72 0.97 20.64
C ILE A 643 -15.66 0.56 19.16
N SER A 644 -14.60 0.94 18.43
CA SER A 644 -14.40 0.50 17.04
C SER A 644 -14.13 -1.01 16.93
N SER A 645 -13.59 -1.63 17.98
CA SER A 645 -13.35 -3.07 18.02
C SER A 645 -14.63 -3.92 18.23
N LEU A 646 -15.78 -3.29 18.50
CA LEU A 646 -17.04 -3.99 18.76
C LEU A 646 -17.65 -4.53 17.46
N ARG A 647 -17.20 -5.70 17.00
CA ARG A 647 -17.77 -6.39 15.83
C ARG A 647 -19.30 -6.52 15.95
N GLY A 648 -20.01 -6.19 14.87
CA GLY A 648 -21.46 -6.43 14.72
C GLY A 648 -22.39 -5.30 15.21
N VAL A 649 -21.86 -4.12 15.52
CA VAL A 649 -22.67 -2.92 15.86
C VAL A 649 -22.31 -1.80 14.89
N ASP A 650 -23.23 -1.43 14.00
CA ASP A 650 -23.04 -0.29 13.11
C ASP A 650 -23.24 1.03 13.90
N PRO A 651 -22.21 1.89 14.03
CA PRO A 651 -22.34 3.19 14.68
C PRO A 651 -23.42 4.07 14.04
N ALA A 652 -23.73 3.85 12.77
CA ALA A 652 -24.76 4.57 12.03
C ALA A 652 -26.20 4.17 12.40
N GLU A 653 -26.41 3.17 13.26
CA GLU A 653 -27.72 2.83 13.83
C GLU A 653 -27.98 3.47 15.21
N ALA A 654 -26.96 4.05 15.85
CA ALA A 654 -27.10 4.62 17.20
C ALA A 654 -28.03 5.85 17.22
N PRO A 655 -28.88 6.07 18.24
CA PRO A 655 -29.61 7.33 18.37
C PRO A 655 -28.68 8.56 18.29
N GLU A 656 -29.16 9.64 17.66
CA GLU A 656 -28.35 10.87 17.45
C GLU A 656 -27.80 11.45 18.76
N GLU A 657 -28.53 11.30 19.87
CA GLU A 657 -28.11 11.70 21.22
C GLU A 657 -26.91 10.93 21.78
N LEU A 658 -26.56 9.78 21.17
CA LEU A 658 -25.40 8.96 21.55
C LEU A 658 -24.20 9.18 20.62
N ARG A 659 -24.34 10.09 19.65
CA ARG A 659 -23.30 10.44 18.68
C ARG A 659 -22.72 11.81 18.99
N CYS A 660 -21.46 11.99 18.66
CA CYS A 660 -20.77 13.26 18.77
C CYS A 660 -21.33 14.25 17.74
N ALA A 661 -21.68 15.46 18.20
CA ALA A 661 -22.26 16.48 17.33
C ALA A 661 -21.29 17.04 16.27
N ILE A 662 -19.98 16.75 16.35
CA ILE A 662 -18.98 17.19 15.36
C ILE A 662 -18.79 16.15 14.25
N ASP A 663 -18.48 14.91 14.61
CA ASP A 663 -18.06 13.87 13.65
C ASP A 663 -19.12 12.78 13.41
N GLY A 664 -20.26 12.82 14.12
CA GLY A 664 -21.34 11.85 14.00
C GLY A 664 -20.99 10.44 14.50
N LYS A 665 -19.82 10.24 15.13
CA LYS A 665 -19.39 8.93 15.63
C LYS A 665 -19.92 8.68 17.04
N LEU A 666 -19.99 7.41 17.45
CA LEU A 666 -20.45 7.03 18.79
C LEU A 666 -19.53 7.58 19.90
N LEU A 667 -20.10 8.11 20.98
CA LEU A 667 -19.38 8.76 22.08
C LEU A 667 -18.69 7.75 23.02
N GLY A 668 -17.37 7.86 23.21
CA GLY A 668 -16.60 7.11 24.21
C GLY A 668 -16.39 7.88 25.51
N ALA A 669 -16.01 9.15 25.39
CA ALA A 669 -15.87 10.11 26.49
C ALA A 669 -16.74 11.35 26.23
N PRO A 670 -18.07 11.25 26.44
CA PRO A 670 -18.98 12.35 26.18
C PRO A 670 -18.75 13.53 27.13
N VAL A 671 -18.65 14.73 26.56
CA VAL A 671 -18.59 16.00 27.27
C VAL A 671 -19.75 16.89 26.84
N LEU A 672 -20.49 17.43 27.81
CA LEU A 672 -21.62 18.33 27.61
C LEU A 672 -21.14 19.78 27.70
N SER A 673 -21.36 20.53 26.63
CA SER A 673 -21.12 21.97 26.63
C SER A 673 -22.18 22.75 27.44
N PRO A 674 -21.89 23.98 27.90
CA PRO A 674 -22.88 24.86 28.54
C PRO A 674 -24.12 25.16 27.68
N TYR A 675 -23.99 24.92 26.37
CA TYR A 675 -25.05 25.14 25.37
C TYR A 675 -25.93 23.91 25.13
N GLY A 676 -25.66 22.79 25.80
CA GLY A 676 -26.48 21.57 25.72
C GLY A 676 -26.07 20.57 24.62
N HIS A 677 -24.98 20.82 23.88
CA HIS A 677 -24.46 19.88 22.88
C HIS A 677 -23.47 18.91 23.51
N VAL A 678 -23.54 17.63 23.13
CA VAL A 678 -22.63 16.58 23.56
C VAL A 678 -21.58 16.33 22.47
N PHE A 679 -20.32 16.31 22.88
CA PHE A 679 -19.17 16.07 22.02
C PHE A 679 -18.32 14.92 22.56
N GLU A 680 -17.53 14.30 21.70
CA GLU A 680 -16.42 13.45 22.15
C GLU A 680 -15.29 14.34 22.67
N GLU A 681 -14.72 14.04 23.84
CA GLU A 681 -13.68 14.84 24.51
C GLU A 681 -12.49 15.14 23.58
N ASP A 682 -11.92 14.10 22.95
CA ASP A 682 -10.76 14.23 22.06
C ASP A 682 -11.10 15.04 20.80
N THR A 683 -12.27 14.78 20.19
CA THR A 683 -12.73 15.50 18.99
C THR A 683 -12.96 16.99 19.29
N LEU A 684 -13.56 17.32 20.44
CA LEU A 684 -13.77 18.71 20.85
C LEU A 684 -12.44 19.42 21.12
N LYS A 685 -11.48 18.75 21.78
CA LYS A 685 -10.16 19.30 22.07
C LYS A 685 -9.38 19.64 20.80
N GLN A 686 -9.43 18.76 19.80
CA GLN A 686 -8.85 19.01 18.50
C GLN A 686 -9.51 20.20 17.79
N TRP A 687 -10.84 20.29 17.85
CA TRP A 687 -11.58 21.45 17.31
C TRP A 687 -11.17 22.76 17.97
N LEU A 688 -11.14 22.82 19.30
CA LEU A 688 -10.75 24.04 20.03
C LEU A 688 -9.32 24.48 19.72
N THR A 689 -8.43 23.52 19.44
CA THR A 689 -7.04 23.80 19.04
C THR A 689 -6.97 24.37 17.62
N THR A 690 -7.80 23.87 16.71
CA THR A 690 -7.72 24.20 15.26
C THR A 690 -8.53 25.45 14.90
N CYS A 691 -9.74 25.55 15.45
CA CYS A 691 -10.74 26.57 15.10
C CYS A 691 -10.88 27.65 16.17
N GLY A 692 -10.13 27.55 17.27
CA GLY A 692 -10.16 28.46 18.41
C GLY A 692 -11.26 28.12 19.43
N SER A 693 -11.36 28.95 20.48
CA SER A 693 -12.28 28.76 21.62
C SER A 693 -13.74 29.08 21.30
N VAL A 694 -14.31 28.41 20.29
CA VAL A 694 -15.70 28.59 19.85
C VAL A 694 -16.41 27.24 19.72
N CYS A 695 -17.67 27.19 20.14
CA CYS A 695 -18.54 26.02 20.02
C CYS A 695 -18.82 25.70 18.54
N PRO A 696 -18.55 24.47 18.07
CA PRO A 696 -18.74 24.10 16.65
C PRO A 696 -20.17 24.30 16.14
N ILE A 697 -21.17 24.13 17.01
CA ILE A 697 -22.59 24.17 16.63
C ILE A 697 -23.17 25.59 16.70
N THR A 698 -22.82 26.35 17.74
CA THR A 698 -23.45 27.65 18.01
C THR A 698 -22.60 28.85 17.64
N GLY A 699 -21.30 28.67 17.39
CA GLY A 699 -20.33 29.75 17.18
C GLY A 699 -20.04 30.60 18.44
N LYS A 700 -20.65 30.29 19.59
CA LYS A 700 -20.42 31.03 20.84
C LYS A 700 -19.09 30.64 21.50
N PRO A 701 -18.46 31.51 22.31
CA PRO A 701 -17.23 31.17 23.01
C PRO A 701 -17.35 29.89 23.85
N LEU A 702 -16.40 28.98 23.73
CA LEU A 702 -16.38 27.71 24.47
C LEU A 702 -14.94 27.34 24.80
N ARG A 703 -14.66 27.08 26.08
CA ARG A 703 -13.38 26.52 26.53
C ARG A 703 -13.54 25.06 26.96
N GLU A 704 -12.43 24.33 26.96
CA GLU A 704 -12.41 22.93 27.42
C GLU A 704 -12.88 22.83 28.88
N GLU A 705 -12.47 23.77 29.74
CA GLU A 705 -12.88 23.88 31.14
C GLU A 705 -14.37 24.15 31.37
N ASP A 706 -15.08 24.66 30.36
CA ASP A 706 -16.52 24.91 30.44
C ASP A 706 -17.35 23.63 30.20
N CYS A 707 -16.73 22.60 29.62
CA CYS A 707 -17.39 21.35 29.28
C CYS A 707 -17.36 20.39 30.46
N ARG A 708 -18.49 19.73 30.73
CA ARG A 708 -18.62 18.78 31.85
C ARG A 708 -18.72 17.37 31.31
N ALA A 709 -17.98 16.42 31.89
CA ALA A 709 -18.14 15.01 31.55
C ALA A 709 -19.59 14.55 31.77
N ASP A 710 -20.21 14.00 30.74
CA ASP A 710 -21.60 13.55 30.77
C ASP A 710 -21.68 12.04 31.01
N VAL A 711 -21.54 11.67 32.28
CA VAL A 711 -21.59 10.28 32.74
C VAL A 711 -22.93 9.62 32.40
N THR A 712 -24.01 10.41 32.33
CA THR A 712 -25.35 9.90 31.98
C THR A 712 -25.39 9.46 30.52
N THR A 713 -24.90 10.28 29.59
CA THR A 713 -24.81 9.90 28.18
C THR A 713 -23.84 8.74 27.97
N GLN A 714 -22.72 8.71 28.71
CA GLN A 714 -21.77 7.58 28.65
C GLN A 714 -22.43 6.26 29.03
N GLN A 715 -23.25 6.25 30.09
CA GLN A 715 -23.99 5.07 30.51
C GLN A 715 -25.04 4.65 29.48
N LYS A 716 -25.72 5.61 28.83
CA LYS A 716 -26.65 5.30 27.73
C LYS A 716 -25.95 4.65 26.54
N VAL A 717 -24.76 5.13 26.15
CA VAL A 717 -23.96 4.50 25.10
C VAL A 717 -23.62 3.06 25.46
N LEU A 718 -23.17 2.83 26.69
CA LEU A 718 -22.85 1.49 27.19
C LEU A 718 -24.05 0.53 27.12
N ASP A 719 -25.22 1.01 27.52
CA ASP A 719 -26.42 0.18 27.54
C ASP A 719 -26.98 -0.06 26.13
N TRP A 720 -26.88 0.93 25.24
CA TRP A 720 -27.18 0.75 23.82
C TRP A 720 -26.25 -0.27 23.16
N VAL A 721 -24.93 -0.18 23.38
CA VAL A 721 -23.93 -1.14 22.85
C VAL A 721 -24.24 -2.57 23.32
N LYS A 722 -24.61 -2.74 24.59
CA LYS A 722 -25.00 -4.06 25.13
C LYS A 722 -26.26 -4.58 24.44
N ALA A 723 -27.27 -3.73 24.26
CA ALA A 723 -28.51 -4.10 23.59
C ALA A 723 -28.26 -4.48 22.12
N ALA A 724 -27.49 -3.67 21.39
CA ALA A 724 -27.13 -3.92 20.00
C ALA A 724 -26.39 -5.26 19.83
N ARG A 725 -25.45 -5.57 20.73
CA ARG A 725 -24.76 -6.87 20.77
C ARG A 725 -25.71 -8.05 21.01
N ALA A 726 -26.66 -7.89 21.93
CA ALA A 726 -27.66 -8.93 22.19
C ALA A 726 -28.54 -9.16 20.95
N SER A 727 -28.99 -8.08 20.29
CA SER A 727 -29.77 -8.15 19.05
C SER A 727 -29.00 -8.79 17.89
N TYR A 728 -27.71 -8.44 17.71
CA TYR A 728 -26.85 -9.06 16.71
C TYR A 728 -26.67 -10.55 16.95
N LYS A 729 -26.47 -10.96 18.22
CA LYS A 729 -26.36 -12.38 18.58
C LYS A 729 -27.63 -13.16 18.24
N ILE A 730 -28.80 -12.61 18.55
CA ILE A 730 -30.10 -13.23 18.20
C ILE A 730 -30.27 -13.34 16.69
N LYS A 731 -30.00 -12.27 15.92
CA LYS A 731 -30.06 -12.29 14.45
C LYS A 731 -29.12 -13.34 13.86
N LYS A 732 -27.92 -13.49 14.44
CA LYS A 732 -26.95 -14.50 14.02
C LYS A 732 -27.43 -15.93 14.31
N GLU A 733 -27.99 -16.17 15.49
CA GLU A 733 -28.59 -17.47 15.85
C GLU A 733 -29.79 -17.79 14.94
N GLU A 734 -30.67 -16.82 14.65
CA GLU A 734 -31.79 -16.98 13.71
C GLU A 734 -31.30 -17.28 12.29
N MET A 735 -30.26 -16.59 11.83
CA MET A 735 -29.65 -16.84 10.52
C MET A 735 -29.03 -18.25 10.45
N GLN A 736 -28.34 -18.69 11.51
CA GLN A 736 -27.79 -20.04 11.59
C GLN A 736 -28.89 -21.11 11.62
N GLU A 737 -29.99 -20.86 12.32
CA GLU A 737 -31.12 -21.78 12.34
C GLU A 737 -31.82 -21.86 10.99
N ARG A 738 -32.02 -20.73 10.30
CA ARG A 738 -32.50 -20.72 8.91
C ARG A 738 -31.57 -21.48 7.97
N ARG A 739 -30.26 -21.41 8.16
CA ARG A 739 -29.27 -22.21 7.40
C ARG A 739 -29.45 -23.70 7.65
N ARG A 740 -29.61 -24.11 8.92
CA ARG A 740 -29.87 -25.52 9.27
C ARG A 740 -31.16 -26.06 8.68
N LEU A 741 -32.24 -25.28 8.71
CA LEU A 741 -33.52 -25.67 8.11
C LEU A 741 -33.40 -25.82 6.59
N ARG A 742 -32.73 -24.90 5.88
CA ARG A 742 -32.49 -25.03 4.44
C ARG A 742 -31.62 -26.23 4.08
N GLN A 743 -30.56 -26.49 4.86
CA GLN A 743 -29.71 -27.67 4.65
C GLN A 743 -30.50 -28.97 4.87
N ALA A 744 -31.39 -29.01 5.87
CA ALA A 744 -32.29 -30.15 6.07
C ALA A 744 -33.30 -30.31 4.91
N GLU A 745 -33.89 -29.21 4.42
CA GLU A 745 -34.81 -29.22 3.27
C GLU A 745 -34.11 -29.70 1.97
N MET A 746 -32.85 -29.29 1.74
CA MET A 746 -32.07 -29.77 0.59
C MET A 746 -31.72 -31.26 0.71
N ALA A 747 -31.33 -31.72 1.90
CA ALA A 747 -31.04 -33.12 2.16
C ALA A 747 -32.28 -34.02 1.96
N GLU A 748 -33.49 -33.53 2.28
CA GLU A 748 -34.75 -34.25 2.02
C GLU A 748 -35.12 -34.29 0.52
N GLN A 749 -34.68 -33.33 -0.29
CA GLN A 749 -34.95 -33.30 -1.73
C GLN A 749 -33.96 -34.12 -2.55
N GLU A 750 -32.77 -34.42 -2.02
CA GLU A 750 -31.72 -35.21 -2.67
C GLU A 750 -31.89 -36.74 -2.51
N ASP A 751 -33.06 -37.21 -2.08
CA ASP A 751 -33.41 -38.64 -2.00
C ASP A 751 -34.27 -39.04 -3.23
N PRO A 752 -33.67 -39.31 -4.42
CA PRO A 752 -34.41 -39.77 -5.57
C PRO A 752 -34.83 -41.23 -5.39
N VAL A 753 -36.15 -41.47 -5.42
CA VAL A 753 -36.78 -42.81 -5.54
C VAL A 753 -36.42 -43.50 -6.85
#